data_AF-A0A954DCP4-F1
#
_entry.id   AF-A0A954DCP4-F1
#
_cell.length_a   1.000
_cell.length_b   1.000
_cell.length_c   1.000
_cell.angle_alpha   90.00
_cell.angle_beta   90.00
_cell.angle_gamma   90.00
#
_symmetry.space_group_name_H-M   'P 1'
#
loop_
_entity.id
_entity.type
_entity.pdbx_description
1 polymer ?
#
loop_
_entity_poly.entity_id
_entity_poly.type
_entity_poly.pdbx_seq_one_letter_code
_entity_poly.pdbx_strand_id
1 'polypeptide(L)'
;MRNARFSNPVRLSAALLACLVPFTTARATTSQDDALTKLRAFEDARRQLIARLEPSVCAVMSLKRQGGGSGVIFHPRGWILTNFHVTTTEKVLKIGLPDGEFHLADVIGIDPGGDIAVCALRGEGPLEGGLWPAARLGSSSKLQVGGVVYAMGNPFLLATDFKPTVTVGVVSGIHRYQGGTGPNGRNLSYPDCIQVDAAVNPGNSGGPLFDENGLLVGINGRITIRDRGRVNTGVGFAVSIDQIRNFLPSLLAGRHTEHGTLSINAWHMKDPNRGTGEEAIFVQGMIDDCEAYKLGLRQGDKLLRFDGRDILWVNDLARWQGVLPAGFEVALQYQPWQPDERRYGQVQTLSMQLTPFDTGSSRDPAPNVPDWSDRPDFDRLAKEMAELEERKKSIPKLPQDLAELPEELRKLLPEKSDAKRVDDLDSKLQKKLEARWKALELAKLPKERDVERERALFGYMDGVVAELRTRLERSLGNVARERELMVLVTPAKEDDKAGGGASEADTATVEGENVVVIVQGDRLEQRAGSVVKASDSEVEDVATSMSRRLLLDPLLDPRRVLSALDDAYVEDGIAIGGRIAYVLALRGPGKRAVFVDAEFGFPLGCRYRDPDIGSLIEIRITEFARDGDRVTPTRAEVRAGLRVRETWKIDQGAPSFLAMTEAVPVPSDTVAKRLEPLMHSVVKVFGKSGFAKIEAYGSGLVVSAEGDVLTWSHANLLDGNARVVFPDGSVHDYMRQIEHPDLGATMLRPRLPIPKLHLDSVRSLTFPSTRTELEPGTPVFSISNMFKLAEFAEPLSVTFGVVVSSLRSDLRLNLRRFPFQGEVLIVDAPSGPGSHGGGLFGLDGQLYGMLTPISESAETNTQLHMAIPAHELAAFVALGTGKKREAREIAAEINKDVDKPPVEHGIQLFEAGRDRSPPAYVDRIRRNSPASRAKLRPDDLIVRVNDFPIRTCAEFHRAIRTFAPGDKIDLTFKRGATVMKVTLELEAKQ
;
A
#
# COMPACT_ATOMS: atom_id res chain seq x y z
N MET A 1 -59.28 -0.39 -34.85
CA MET A 1 -59.72 -1.59 -35.59
C MET A 1 -59.35 -2.82 -34.79
N ARG A 2 -60.36 -3.69 -34.55
CA ARG A 2 -60.33 -5.11 -34.16
C ARG A 2 -59.58 -5.49 -32.86
N ASN A 3 -60.31 -5.75 -31.76
CA ASN A 3 -61.03 -7.00 -31.44
C ASN A 3 -60.04 -8.11 -31.00
N ALA A 4 -60.20 -8.85 -29.89
CA ALA A 4 -61.39 -9.04 -29.07
C ALA A 4 -61.16 -10.13 -27.99
N ARG A 5 -61.85 -9.93 -26.83
CA ARG A 5 -62.73 -10.89 -26.12
C ARG A 5 -62.09 -12.04 -25.32
N PHE A 6 -62.63 -12.53 -24.19
CA PHE A 6 -63.89 -12.38 -23.41
C PHE A 6 -63.55 -13.00 -22.02
N SER A 7 -64.22 -12.85 -20.87
CA SER A 7 -65.61 -12.50 -20.50
C SER A 7 -65.70 -12.35 -18.96
N ASN A 8 -66.41 -11.32 -18.51
CA ASN A 8 -67.15 -11.18 -17.24
C ASN A 8 -68.42 -12.09 -17.26
N PRO A 9 -69.31 -12.20 -16.24
CA PRO A 9 -69.53 -11.39 -15.01
C PRO A 9 -69.83 -12.26 -13.74
N VAL A 10 -70.08 -11.71 -12.54
CA VAL A 10 -71.42 -11.36 -11.99
C VAL A 10 -71.26 -10.34 -10.85
N ARG A 11 -72.13 -9.33 -10.88
CA ARG A 11 -72.32 -8.24 -9.89
C ARG A 11 -73.17 -8.73 -8.69
N LEU A 12 -72.96 -8.17 -7.50
CA LEU A 12 -73.91 -7.23 -6.87
C LEU A 12 -73.39 -6.62 -5.54
N SER A 13 -73.36 -5.28 -5.52
CA SER A 13 -73.70 -4.34 -4.43
C SER A 13 -73.07 -4.45 -3.02
N ALA A 14 -72.30 -3.42 -2.64
CA ALA A 14 -72.72 -2.40 -1.67
C ALA A 14 -71.66 -1.27 -1.57
N ALA A 15 -72.10 -0.03 -1.72
CA ALA A 15 -71.33 1.17 -1.41
C ALA A 15 -71.73 1.66 -0.02
N LEU A 16 -70.75 1.84 0.89
CA LEU A 16 -70.64 2.85 1.97
C LEU A 16 -69.68 2.34 3.06
N LEU A 17 -68.39 2.69 2.95
CA LEU A 17 -67.63 3.32 4.03
C LEU A 17 -66.27 3.79 3.50
N ALA A 18 -66.06 5.09 3.57
CA ALA A 18 -64.77 5.73 3.42
C ALA A 18 -63.91 5.53 4.68
N CYS A 19 -62.60 5.72 4.50
CA CYS A 19 -61.58 5.95 5.54
C CYS A 19 -61.13 4.74 6.38
N LEU A 20 -60.05 4.08 5.92
CA LEU A 20 -58.85 3.70 6.70
C LEU A 20 -57.95 2.83 5.80
N VAL A 21 -57.12 3.45 4.97
CA VAL A 21 -55.94 2.78 4.42
C VAL A 21 -54.77 3.21 5.31
N PRO A 22 -54.17 2.32 6.10
CA PRO A 22 -52.91 2.66 6.74
C PRO A 22 -51.89 2.85 5.61
N PHE A 23 -51.29 4.04 5.54
CA PHE A 23 -50.02 4.23 4.86
C PHE A 23 -49.01 3.31 5.54
N THR A 24 -48.82 2.10 5.00
CA THR A 24 -47.67 1.29 5.35
C THR A 24 -46.47 1.89 4.62
N THR A 25 -45.78 2.80 5.31
CA THR A 25 -44.36 3.05 5.04
C THR A 25 -43.66 1.69 5.08
N ALA A 26 -43.21 1.20 3.93
CA ALA A 26 -42.32 0.06 3.86
C ALA A 26 -40.98 0.46 4.48
N ARG A 27 -40.90 0.39 5.81
CA ARG A 27 -39.64 0.30 6.53
C ARG A 27 -39.08 -1.05 6.12
N ALA A 28 -37.99 -1.06 5.34
CA ALA A 28 -37.25 -2.28 5.08
C ALA A 28 -36.68 -2.76 6.42
N THR A 29 -37.45 -3.57 7.14
CA THR A 29 -36.97 -4.33 8.30
C THR A 29 -36.16 -5.48 7.74
N THR A 30 -34.90 -5.25 7.39
CA THR A 30 -33.90 -6.33 7.44
C THR A 30 -33.98 -6.91 8.86
N SER A 31 -34.33 -8.18 8.99
CA SER A 31 -34.35 -8.82 10.31
C SER A 31 -32.95 -8.73 10.91
N GLN A 32 -32.87 -8.55 12.22
CA GLN A 32 -31.60 -8.47 12.95
C GLN A 32 -30.71 -9.70 12.69
N ASP A 33 -31.34 -10.85 12.42
CA ASP A 33 -30.68 -12.11 12.04
C ASP A 33 -29.97 -12.04 10.68
N ASP A 34 -30.54 -11.34 9.69
CA ASP A 34 -29.92 -11.16 8.36
C ASP A 34 -28.69 -10.26 8.43
N ALA A 35 -28.77 -9.16 9.20
CA ALA A 35 -27.65 -8.26 9.42
C ALA A 35 -26.49 -8.95 10.16
N LEU A 36 -26.80 -9.73 11.20
CA LEU A 36 -25.80 -10.50 11.95
C LEU A 36 -25.15 -11.60 11.08
N THR A 37 -25.95 -12.25 10.22
CA THR A 37 -25.46 -13.26 9.28
C THR A 37 -24.47 -12.64 8.28
N LYS A 38 -24.82 -11.49 7.69
CA LYS A 38 -23.95 -10.74 6.78
C LYS A 38 -22.65 -10.29 7.44
N LEU A 39 -22.73 -9.81 8.68
CA LEU A 39 -21.55 -9.42 9.45
C LEU A 39 -20.60 -10.61 9.69
N ARG A 40 -21.14 -11.76 10.11
CA ARG A 40 -20.33 -12.98 10.31
C ARG A 40 -19.68 -13.45 9.02
N ALA A 41 -20.43 -13.47 7.91
CA ALA A 41 -19.89 -13.83 6.60
C ALA A 41 -18.75 -12.89 6.17
N PHE A 42 -18.89 -11.59 6.41
CA PHE A 42 -17.84 -10.60 6.15
C PHE A 42 -16.59 -10.84 7.03
N GLU A 43 -16.78 -11.11 8.33
CA GLU A 43 -15.68 -11.43 9.23
C GLU A 43 -14.93 -12.71 8.82
N ASP A 44 -15.66 -13.75 8.45
CA ASP A 44 -15.08 -15.02 8.03
C ASP A 44 -14.34 -14.90 6.70
N ALA A 45 -14.90 -14.15 5.73
CA ALA A 45 -14.20 -13.84 4.48
C ALA A 45 -12.88 -13.09 4.72
N ARG A 46 -12.88 -12.10 5.62
CA ARG A 46 -11.66 -11.39 6.03
C ARG A 46 -10.64 -12.32 6.69
N ARG A 47 -11.07 -13.20 7.60
CA ARG A 47 -10.18 -14.19 8.24
C ARG A 47 -9.54 -15.13 7.22
N GLN A 48 -10.34 -15.65 6.28
CA GLN A 48 -9.85 -16.52 5.21
C GLN A 48 -8.88 -15.80 4.28
N LEU A 49 -9.15 -14.53 3.96
CA LEU A 49 -8.23 -13.70 3.18
C LEU A 49 -6.88 -13.57 3.90
N ILE A 50 -6.90 -13.16 5.17
CA ILE A 50 -5.67 -13.01 5.97
C ILE A 50 -4.88 -14.31 6.03
N ALA A 51 -5.55 -15.44 6.31
CA ALA A 51 -4.91 -16.75 6.37
C ALA A 51 -4.26 -17.17 5.04
N ARG A 52 -4.82 -16.77 3.89
CA ARG A 52 -4.20 -17.02 2.58
C ARG A 52 -2.98 -16.14 2.32
N LEU A 53 -2.96 -14.92 2.86
CA LEU A 53 -1.87 -13.96 2.66
C LEU A 53 -0.69 -14.23 3.60
N GLU A 54 -0.96 -14.72 4.81
CA GLU A 54 0.02 -14.98 5.87
C GLU A 54 1.32 -15.65 5.37
N PRO A 55 1.29 -16.76 4.59
CA PRO A 55 2.50 -17.46 4.18
C PRO A 55 3.42 -16.67 3.24
N SER A 56 2.93 -15.60 2.62
CA SER A 56 3.72 -14.73 1.73
C SER A 56 4.44 -13.60 2.47
N VAL A 57 4.17 -13.41 3.76
CA VAL A 57 4.73 -12.32 4.57
C VAL A 57 5.85 -12.88 5.44
N CYS A 58 6.99 -12.18 5.50
CA CYS A 58 8.17 -12.63 6.23
C CYS A 58 8.74 -11.57 7.16
N ALA A 59 9.39 -12.00 8.24
CA ALA A 59 10.26 -11.15 9.06
C ALA A 59 11.63 -11.04 8.40
N VAL A 60 12.16 -9.82 8.24
CA VAL A 60 13.47 -9.56 7.63
C VAL A 60 14.43 -9.09 8.72
N MET A 61 15.51 -9.82 8.93
CA MET A 61 16.46 -9.57 10.02
C MET A 61 17.89 -9.45 9.49
N SER A 62 18.65 -8.55 10.11
CA SER A 62 20.09 -8.40 9.86
C SER A 62 20.85 -9.58 10.48
N LEU A 63 21.94 -10.01 9.83
CA LEU A 63 22.86 -11.01 10.37
C LEU A 63 23.83 -10.41 11.40
N LYS A 64 24.09 -9.11 11.33
CA LYS A 64 25.16 -8.43 12.09
C LYS A 64 24.65 -7.50 13.18
N ARG A 65 23.41 -7.03 13.09
CA ARG A 65 22.83 -6.00 13.97
C ARG A 65 21.57 -6.53 14.63
N GLN A 66 21.32 -6.03 15.85
CA GLN A 66 20.00 -6.16 16.45
C GLN A 66 19.04 -5.20 15.75
N GLY A 67 17.95 -5.73 15.20
CA GLY A 67 16.97 -5.00 14.43
C GLY A 67 16.49 -5.77 13.21
N GLY A 68 15.45 -5.25 12.57
CA GLY A 68 14.78 -5.91 11.47
C GLY A 68 13.49 -5.19 11.10
N GLY A 69 12.83 -5.72 10.09
CA GLY A 69 11.55 -5.27 9.59
C GLY A 69 10.79 -6.47 9.03
N SER A 70 10.05 -6.21 7.97
CA SER A 70 9.20 -7.17 7.30
C SER A 70 9.52 -7.22 5.81
N GLY A 71 8.96 -8.20 5.11
CA GLY A 71 9.08 -8.39 3.68
C GLY A 71 7.86 -9.13 3.15
N VAL A 72 7.71 -9.12 1.83
CA VAL A 72 6.68 -9.91 1.14
C VAL A 72 7.30 -10.68 -0.01
N ILE A 73 7.10 -11.99 -0.02
CA ILE A 73 7.40 -12.84 -1.16
C ILE A 73 6.38 -12.49 -2.24
N PHE A 74 6.81 -11.84 -3.31
CA PHE A 74 5.94 -11.42 -4.41
C PHE A 74 6.07 -12.30 -5.65
N HIS A 75 6.98 -13.28 -5.61
CA HIS A 75 7.19 -14.23 -6.69
C HIS A 75 7.42 -15.65 -6.17
N PRO A 76 6.85 -16.71 -6.78
CA PRO A 76 7.02 -18.10 -6.35
C PRO A 76 8.46 -18.62 -6.31
N ARG A 77 9.40 -17.92 -6.97
CA ARG A 77 10.84 -18.21 -6.88
C ARG A 77 11.48 -17.72 -5.58
N GLY A 78 10.71 -17.14 -4.67
CA GLY A 78 11.21 -16.63 -3.40
C GLY A 78 11.79 -15.21 -3.51
N TRP A 79 11.33 -14.41 -4.47
CA TRP A 79 11.70 -12.99 -4.51
C TRP A 79 10.90 -12.19 -3.50
N ILE A 80 11.60 -11.41 -2.70
CA ILE A 80 11.06 -10.64 -1.59
C ILE A 80 11.22 -9.16 -1.91
N LEU A 81 10.13 -8.39 -1.74
CA LEU A 81 10.19 -6.94 -1.60
C LEU A 81 10.31 -6.58 -0.12
N THR A 82 11.19 -5.65 0.20
CA THR A 82 11.34 -5.04 1.52
C THR A 82 11.83 -3.60 1.37
N ASN A 83 11.95 -2.86 2.48
CA ASN A 83 12.57 -1.53 2.42
C ASN A 83 14.10 -1.63 2.43
N PHE A 84 14.75 -0.72 1.72
CA PHE A 84 16.21 -0.63 1.71
C PHE A 84 16.77 -0.30 3.11
N HIS A 85 16.10 0.55 3.91
CA HIS A 85 16.57 0.82 5.27
C HIS A 85 16.48 -0.40 6.20
N VAL A 86 15.68 -1.41 5.85
CA VAL A 86 15.61 -2.69 6.58
C VAL A 86 16.80 -3.57 6.23
N THR A 87 17.19 -3.62 4.95
CA THR A 87 18.38 -4.37 4.50
C THR A 87 19.67 -3.71 4.95
N THR A 88 19.68 -2.39 5.05
CA THR A 88 20.87 -1.56 5.25
C THR A 88 21.89 -1.78 4.11
N THR A 89 23.16 -2.04 4.43
CA THR A 89 24.23 -2.34 3.44
C THR A 89 24.60 -3.83 3.42
N GLU A 90 23.77 -4.69 4.02
CA GLU A 90 24.03 -6.12 4.07
C GLU A 90 23.72 -6.79 2.74
N LYS A 91 24.55 -7.78 2.41
CA LYS A 91 24.44 -8.56 1.17
C LYS A 91 23.56 -9.81 1.32
N VAL A 92 23.41 -10.28 2.55
CA VAL A 92 22.66 -11.48 2.90
C VAL A 92 21.86 -11.16 4.16
N LEU A 93 20.59 -11.56 4.18
CA LEU A 93 19.66 -11.34 5.26
C LEU A 93 19.15 -12.66 5.81
N LYS A 94 18.64 -12.62 7.04
CA LYS A 94 17.95 -13.72 7.68
C LYS A 94 16.44 -13.48 7.59
N ILE A 95 15.73 -14.41 6.99
CA ILE A 95 14.29 -14.32 6.71
C ILE A 95 13.55 -15.31 7.62
N GLY A 96 12.72 -14.81 8.53
CA GLY A 96 11.82 -15.64 9.33
C GLY A 96 10.49 -15.81 8.62
N LEU A 97 10.04 -17.05 8.42
CA LEU A 97 8.75 -17.36 7.82
C LEU A 97 7.73 -17.85 8.86
N PRO A 98 6.42 -17.78 8.60
CA PRO A 98 5.37 -18.17 9.55
C PRO A 98 5.38 -19.66 9.98
N ASP A 99 6.27 -20.47 9.40
CA ASP A 99 6.59 -21.83 9.85
C ASP A 99 7.49 -21.85 11.11
N GLY A 100 7.97 -20.68 11.55
CA GLY A 100 8.88 -20.52 12.69
C GLY A 100 10.34 -20.74 12.34
N GLU A 101 10.66 -20.99 11.07
CA GLU A 101 12.01 -21.28 10.60
C GLU A 101 12.69 -20.06 9.98
N PHE A 102 14.01 -20.15 9.93
CA PHE A 102 14.86 -19.12 9.34
C PHE A 102 15.50 -19.57 8.04
N HIS A 103 15.38 -18.71 7.04
CA HIS A 103 15.98 -18.86 5.72
C HIS A 103 17.01 -17.75 5.50
N LEU A 104 17.91 -17.97 4.55
CA LEU A 104 18.82 -16.93 4.09
C LEU A 104 18.28 -16.34 2.80
N ALA A 105 18.46 -15.04 2.60
CA ALA A 105 18.17 -14.38 1.34
C ALA A 105 19.32 -13.47 0.90
N ASP A 106 19.64 -13.48 -0.39
CA ASP A 106 20.61 -12.56 -0.99
C ASP A 106 19.91 -11.25 -1.38
N VAL A 107 20.52 -10.11 -1.06
CA VAL A 107 20.06 -8.80 -1.53
C VAL A 107 20.54 -8.62 -2.96
N ILE A 108 19.60 -8.68 -3.91
CA ILE A 108 19.92 -8.69 -5.34
C ILE A 108 19.78 -7.30 -5.97
N GLY A 109 18.85 -6.45 -5.54
CA GLY A 109 18.67 -5.11 -6.09
C GLY A 109 18.29 -4.10 -5.04
N ILE A 110 18.74 -2.86 -5.20
CA ILE A 110 18.44 -1.77 -4.27
C ILE A 110 18.07 -0.48 -4.99
N ASP A 111 17.15 0.25 -4.39
CA ASP A 111 16.77 1.63 -4.67
C ASP A 111 16.78 2.39 -3.33
N PRO A 112 17.92 3.00 -2.95
CA PRO A 112 18.02 3.74 -1.71
C PRO A 112 17.17 5.00 -1.68
N GLY A 113 16.87 5.59 -2.83
CA GLY A 113 16.11 6.83 -2.93
C GLY A 113 14.63 6.61 -2.61
N GLY A 114 14.05 5.58 -3.21
CA GLY A 114 12.67 5.12 -3.01
C GLY A 114 12.49 4.17 -1.84
N ASP A 115 13.59 3.83 -1.18
CA ASP A 115 13.65 2.97 0.00
C ASP A 115 13.17 1.53 -0.27
N ILE A 116 13.58 0.94 -1.39
CA ILE A 116 13.16 -0.40 -1.81
C ILE A 116 14.37 -1.30 -2.00
N ALA A 117 14.22 -2.55 -1.61
CA ALA A 117 15.18 -3.60 -1.93
C ALA A 117 14.44 -4.86 -2.39
N VAL A 118 15.07 -5.57 -3.33
CA VAL A 118 14.65 -6.92 -3.74
C VAL A 118 15.67 -7.92 -3.22
N CYS A 119 15.17 -8.95 -2.56
CA CYS A 119 15.96 -10.07 -2.06
C CYS A 119 15.51 -11.38 -2.71
N ALA A 120 16.37 -12.38 -2.76
CA ALA A 120 16.06 -13.73 -3.23
C ALA A 120 16.31 -14.75 -2.13
N LEU A 121 15.28 -15.50 -1.73
CA LEU A 121 15.41 -16.62 -0.81
C LEU A 121 16.34 -17.69 -1.37
N ARG A 122 17.14 -18.29 -0.50
CA ARG A 122 17.97 -19.44 -0.81
C ARG A 122 17.20 -20.74 -0.58
N GLY A 123 17.36 -21.68 -1.50
CA GLY A 123 16.78 -23.02 -1.42
C GLY A 123 15.36 -23.12 -1.98
N GLU A 124 14.77 -24.29 -1.77
CA GLU A 124 13.43 -24.65 -2.25
C GLU A 124 12.36 -24.25 -1.25
N GLY A 125 11.24 -23.74 -1.77
CA GLY A 125 10.06 -23.45 -0.97
C GLY A 125 9.21 -24.69 -0.67
N PRO A 126 8.24 -24.54 0.24
CA PRO A 126 7.45 -25.66 0.77
C PRO A 126 6.35 -26.17 -0.19
N LEU A 127 6.09 -25.49 -1.30
CA LEU A 127 5.08 -25.89 -2.26
C LEU A 127 5.63 -26.89 -3.28
N GLU A 128 4.72 -27.59 -3.96
CA GLU A 128 5.08 -28.52 -5.03
C GLU A 128 5.98 -27.82 -6.06
N GLY A 129 7.12 -28.44 -6.33
CA GLY A 129 8.15 -27.90 -7.21
C GLY A 129 9.13 -26.91 -6.62
N GLY A 130 9.29 -26.93 -5.30
CA GLY A 130 10.26 -26.10 -4.61
C GLY A 130 9.89 -24.61 -4.66
N LEU A 131 8.60 -24.32 -4.81
CA LEU A 131 8.08 -22.95 -4.92
C LEU A 131 7.71 -22.37 -3.55
N TRP A 132 7.80 -21.05 -3.46
CA TRP A 132 7.45 -20.27 -2.28
C TRP A 132 6.02 -19.72 -2.39
N PRO A 133 5.25 -19.66 -1.28
CA PRO A 133 4.00 -18.93 -1.25
C PRO A 133 4.25 -17.45 -1.57
N ALA A 134 3.53 -16.92 -2.56
CA ALA A 134 3.77 -15.58 -3.07
C ALA A 134 2.47 -14.76 -3.15
N ALA A 135 2.59 -13.48 -2.79
CA ALA A 135 1.56 -12.48 -2.98
C ALA A 135 1.42 -12.09 -4.45
N ARG A 136 0.20 -11.83 -4.89
CA ARG A 136 -0.07 -11.29 -6.23
C ARG A 136 0.07 -9.77 -6.23
N LEU A 137 0.74 -9.21 -7.23
CA LEU A 137 0.82 -7.77 -7.42
C LEU A 137 -0.54 -7.20 -7.86
N GLY A 138 -0.97 -6.14 -7.19
CA GLY A 138 -2.14 -5.34 -7.55
C GLY A 138 -1.79 -4.10 -8.36
N SER A 139 -2.64 -3.08 -8.31
CA SER A 139 -2.31 -1.75 -8.82
C SER A 139 -2.75 -0.68 -7.84
N SER A 140 -1.81 0.17 -7.45
CA SER A 140 -2.05 1.30 -6.56
C SER A 140 -2.90 2.41 -7.19
N SER A 141 -2.87 2.54 -8.52
CA SER A 141 -3.66 3.52 -9.29
C SER A 141 -5.15 3.23 -9.28
N LYS A 142 -5.55 1.99 -8.96
CA LYS A 142 -6.94 1.58 -8.81
C LYS A 142 -7.47 1.79 -7.40
N LEU A 143 -6.61 2.18 -6.44
CA LEU A 143 -7.05 2.46 -5.08
C LEU A 143 -7.91 3.72 -5.07
N GLN A 144 -8.95 3.68 -4.25
CA GLN A 144 -9.78 4.83 -3.97
C GLN A 144 -9.66 5.17 -2.49
N VAL A 145 -9.70 6.47 -2.18
CA VAL A 145 -9.69 6.95 -0.79
C VAL A 145 -10.91 6.38 -0.06
N GLY A 146 -10.69 5.83 1.13
CA GLY A 146 -11.68 5.11 1.93
C GLY A 146 -11.78 3.61 1.66
N GLY A 147 -11.11 3.08 0.63
CA GLY A 147 -11.02 1.64 0.38
C GLY A 147 -10.30 0.91 1.52
N VAL A 148 -10.68 -0.34 1.81
CA VAL A 148 -10.11 -1.10 2.94
C VAL A 148 -8.73 -1.62 2.56
N VAL A 149 -7.79 -1.55 3.52
CA VAL A 149 -6.44 -2.08 3.37
C VAL A 149 -5.99 -2.87 4.60
N TYR A 150 -5.09 -3.81 4.35
CA TYR A 150 -4.44 -4.63 5.37
C TYR A 150 -2.93 -4.37 5.36
N ALA A 151 -2.40 -3.80 6.44
CA ALA A 151 -0.96 -3.72 6.64
C ALA A 151 -0.50 -4.95 7.44
N MET A 152 0.48 -5.68 6.92
CA MET A 152 1.03 -6.86 7.58
C MET A 152 2.52 -6.70 7.84
N GLY A 153 3.01 -7.23 8.97
CA GLY A 153 4.43 -7.20 9.31
C GLY A 153 4.71 -7.68 10.73
N ASN A 154 5.91 -7.44 11.23
CA ASN A 154 6.34 -7.80 12.58
C ASN A 154 6.65 -6.54 13.41
N PRO A 155 5.63 -5.80 13.89
CA PRO A 155 5.82 -4.57 14.63
C PRO A 155 6.57 -4.84 15.94
N PHE A 156 7.56 -3.99 16.21
CA PHE A 156 8.49 -4.08 17.33
C PHE A 156 9.25 -5.41 17.43
N LEU A 157 9.21 -6.24 16.37
CA LEU A 157 9.84 -7.56 16.27
C LEU A 157 9.42 -8.51 17.40
N LEU A 158 8.16 -8.40 17.86
CA LEU A 158 7.64 -9.17 18.99
C LEU A 158 7.23 -10.60 18.61
N ALA A 159 6.88 -10.84 17.34
CA ALA A 159 6.50 -12.17 16.88
C ALA A 159 7.76 -13.03 16.68
N THR A 160 8.05 -13.89 17.66
CA THR A 160 9.18 -14.83 17.64
C THR A 160 8.91 -16.10 16.82
N ASP A 161 7.64 -16.36 16.51
CA ASP A 161 7.18 -17.41 15.59
C ASP A 161 7.06 -16.89 14.14
N PHE A 162 7.44 -15.64 13.91
CA PHE A 162 7.40 -14.91 12.64
C PHE A 162 6.02 -14.82 11.98
N LYS A 163 4.95 -15.11 12.71
CA LYS A 163 3.60 -14.85 12.23
C LYS A 163 3.37 -13.34 12.13
N PRO A 164 2.90 -12.82 10.98
CA PRO A 164 2.69 -11.40 10.81
C PRO A 164 1.55 -10.91 11.70
N THR A 165 1.76 -9.77 12.35
CA THR A 165 0.67 -8.94 12.86
C THR A 165 -0.04 -8.28 11.69
N VAL A 166 -1.37 -8.29 11.73
CA VAL A 166 -2.22 -7.64 10.72
C VAL A 166 -2.95 -6.47 11.36
N THR A 167 -2.87 -5.31 10.73
CA THR A 167 -3.66 -4.13 11.08
C THR A 167 -4.56 -3.75 9.91
N VAL A 168 -5.78 -3.33 10.22
CA VAL A 168 -6.79 -2.94 9.22
C VAL A 168 -6.97 -1.45 9.28
N GLY A 169 -7.14 -0.83 8.12
CA GLY A 169 -7.50 0.57 8.01
C GLY A 169 -8.09 0.85 6.63
N VAL A 170 -8.07 2.12 6.24
CA VAL A 170 -8.47 2.59 4.92
C VAL A 170 -7.32 3.28 4.19
N VAL A 171 -7.43 3.35 2.87
CA VAL A 171 -6.66 4.29 2.05
C VAL A 171 -7.04 5.70 2.46
N SER A 172 -6.17 6.37 3.22
CA SER A 172 -6.39 7.75 3.67
C SER A 172 -6.07 8.76 2.59
N GLY A 173 -5.18 8.44 1.67
CA GLY A 173 -4.77 9.33 0.59
C GLY A 173 -3.93 8.54 -0.41
N ILE A 174 -4.05 8.91 -1.68
CA ILE A 174 -3.25 8.36 -2.76
C ILE A 174 -2.32 9.44 -3.29
N HIS A 175 -1.28 9.03 -4.00
CA HIS A 175 -0.48 9.97 -4.80
C HIS A 175 0.26 11.02 -3.98
N ARG A 176 0.60 10.68 -2.75
CA ARG A 176 1.33 11.54 -1.83
C ARG A 176 2.80 11.59 -2.21
N TYR A 177 3.34 12.79 -2.35
CA TYR A 177 4.77 13.02 -2.35
C TYR A 177 5.27 13.14 -0.90
N GLN A 178 6.27 12.37 -0.50
CA GLN A 178 6.92 12.48 0.80
C GLN A 178 8.45 12.52 0.65
N GLY A 179 8.96 13.74 0.45
CA GLY A 179 10.40 14.01 0.53
C GLY A 179 10.92 14.05 1.98
N GLY A 180 12.23 14.08 2.15
CA GLY A 180 12.86 14.35 3.44
C GLY A 180 14.20 13.65 3.62
N THR A 181 14.71 13.69 4.85
CA THR A 181 15.97 13.04 5.21
C THR A 181 15.68 11.66 5.81
N GLY A 182 16.14 10.61 5.14
CA GLY A 182 16.13 9.24 5.64
C GLY A 182 17.21 9.00 6.71
N PRO A 183 17.33 7.75 7.19
CA PRO A 183 18.38 7.38 8.13
C PRO A 183 19.78 7.80 7.63
N ASN A 184 20.63 8.28 8.54
CA ASN A 184 22.00 8.72 8.26
C ASN A 184 22.15 9.98 7.38
N GLY A 185 21.13 10.83 7.29
CA GLY A 185 21.26 12.12 6.57
C GLY A 185 21.04 12.02 5.05
N ARG A 186 20.55 10.88 4.55
CA ARG A 186 20.31 10.63 3.12
C ARG A 186 19.04 11.31 2.63
N ASN A 187 18.99 11.70 1.36
CA ASN A 187 17.73 12.16 0.77
C ASN A 187 16.85 10.94 0.50
N LEU A 188 15.75 10.83 1.24
CA LEU A 188 14.74 9.80 1.03
C LEU A 188 13.55 10.47 0.36
N SER A 189 13.12 9.94 -0.76
CA SER A 189 11.97 10.46 -1.47
C SER A 189 11.01 9.31 -1.70
N TYR A 190 9.77 9.48 -1.26
CA TYR A 190 8.67 8.63 -1.73
C TYR A 190 7.92 9.49 -2.76
N PRO A 191 8.29 9.43 -4.06
CA PRO A 191 7.62 10.22 -5.09
C PRO A 191 6.12 9.98 -5.15
N ASP A 192 5.71 8.71 -5.01
CA ASP A 192 4.32 8.30 -4.95
C ASP A 192 4.10 7.25 -3.85
N CYS A 193 3.42 7.66 -2.77
CA CYS A 193 3.03 6.78 -1.70
C CYS A 193 1.52 6.84 -1.39
N ILE A 194 1.06 5.74 -0.81
CA ILE A 194 -0.30 5.56 -0.29
C ILE A 194 -0.26 5.92 1.18
N GLN A 195 -1.08 6.88 1.59
CA GLN A 195 -1.34 7.19 2.99
C GLN A 195 -2.43 6.26 3.51
N VAL A 196 -2.23 5.70 4.70
CA VAL A 196 -3.19 4.81 5.38
C VAL A 196 -3.33 5.18 6.84
N ASP A 197 -4.48 4.91 7.43
CA ASP A 197 -4.69 5.01 8.88
C ASP A 197 -4.52 3.67 9.60
N ALA A 198 -4.33 2.58 8.85
CA ALA A 198 -3.93 1.29 9.38
C ALA A 198 -2.68 1.47 10.25
N ALA A 199 -2.68 0.84 11.43
CA ALA A 199 -1.58 0.99 12.38
C ALA A 199 -0.28 0.38 11.82
N VAL A 200 0.60 1.25 11.33
CA VAL A 200 1.97 0.94 10.91
C VAL A 200 2.93 1.39 12.01
N ASN A 201 3.80 0.52 12.51
CA ASN A 201 4.78 0.84 13.55
C ASN A 201 6.18 0.34 13.16
N PRO A 202 7.27 0.78 13.83
CA PRO A 202 8.60 0.22 13.59
C PRO A 202 8.57 -1.31 13.60
N GLY A 203 9.15 -1.95 12.59
CA GLY A 203 9.05 -3.40 12.36
C GLY A 203 8.08 -3.80 11.24
N ASN A 204 7.07 -2.98 10.95
CA ASN A 204 6.22 -3.16 9.75
C ASN A 204 6.91 -2.70 8.46
N SER A 205 7.96 -1.88 8.56
CA SER A 205 8.74 -1.44 7.41
C SER A 205 9.19 -2.62 6.55
N GLY A 206 8.95 -2.54 5.25
CA GLY A 206 9.20 -3.57 4.25
C GLY A 206 8.05 -4.58 4.09
N GLY A 207 7.09 -4.60 5.01
CA GLY A 207 5.92 -5.46 4.95
C GLY A 207 4.88 -4.99 3.93
N PRO A 208 3.97 -5.88 3.48
CA PRO A 208 3.01 -5.57 2.45
C PRO A 208 1.84 -4.72 2.95
N LEU A 209 1.33 -3.87 2.06
CA LEU A 209 0.00 -3.29 2.12
C LEU A 209 -0.87 -3.98 1.07
N PHE A 210 -1.91 -4.69 1.52
CA PHE A 210 -2.87 -5.37 0.66
C PHE A 210 -4.17 -4.59 0.56
N ASP A 211 -4.82 -4.63 -0.61
CA ASP A 211 -6.22 -4.21 -0.75
C ASP A 211 -7.18 -5.27 -0.18
N GLU A 212 -8.48 -4.98 -0.22
CA GLU A 212 -9.56 -5.89 0.19
C GLU A 212 -9.64 -7.22 -0.57
N ASN A 213 -8.99 -7.32 -1.73
CA ASN A 213 -8.92 -8.53 -2.55
C ASN A 213 -7.65 -9.34 -2.25
N GLY A 214 -6.75 -8.83 -1.41
CA GLY A 214 -5.46 -9.43 -1.11
C GLY A 214 -4.40 -9.18 -2.19
N LEU A 215 -4.58 -8.18 -3.04
CA LEU A 215 -3.57 -7.78 -4.01
C LEU A 215 -2.57 -6.83 -3.35
N LEU A 216 -1.28 -7.04 -3.59
CA LEU A 216 -0.21 -6.20 -3.07
C LEU A 216 -0.25 -4.84 -3.75
N VAL A 217 -0.61 -3.79 -3.02
CA VAL A 217 -0.75 -2.43 -3.55
C VAL A 217 0.35 -1.47 -3.07
N GLY A 218 1.13 -1.84 -2.06
CA GLY A 218 2.32 -1.08 -1.66
C GLY A 218 3.20 -1.78 -0.63
N ILE A 219 4.33 -1.16 -0.29
CA ILE A 219 5.28 -1.62 0.73
C ILE A 219 5.32 -0.59 1.87
N ASN A 220 4.88 -0.98 3.06
CA ASN A 220 4.84 -0.12 4.26
C ASN A 220 6.26 0.35 4.59
N GLY A 221 6.48 1.63 4.89
CA GLY A 221 7.84 2.09 5.21
C GLY A 221 7.99 3.36 6.05
N ARG A 222 6.99 4.25 6.10
CA ARG A 222 7.08 5.48 6.92
C ARG A 222 5.81 5.74 7.72
N ILE A 223 5.97 6.54 8.76
CA ILE A 223 4.87 7.07 9.57
C ILE A 223 5.13 8.54 9.89
N THR A 224 4.07 9.31 10.09
CA THR A 224 4.18 10.64 10.71
C THR A 224 4.20 10.49 12.22
N ILE A 225 5.14 11.18 12.87
CA ILE A 225 5.35 11.13 14.33
C ILE A 225 5.21 12.55 14.87
N ARG A 226 4.46 12.69 15.97
CA ARG A 226 4.22 13.98 16.63
C ARG A 226 5.14 14.26 17.83
N ASP A 227 5.43 13.24 18.65
CA ASP A 227 6.20 13.35 19.90
C ASP A 227 7.43 12.42 19.97
N ARG A 228 8.20 12.48 21.07
CA ARG A 228 9.34 11.59 21.31
C ARG A 228 8.87 10.15 21.54
N GLY A 229 8.98 9.33 20.51
CA GLY A 229 8.64 7.91 20.50
C GLY A 229 8.08 7.61 19.13
N ARG A 230 8.77 6.77 18.33
CA ARG A 230 8.38 6.47 16.94
C ARG A 230 7.10 5.62 16.90
N VAL A 231 5.96 6.21 17.23
CA VAL A 231 4.65 5.55 17.34
C VAL A 231 3.69 6.17 16.33
N ASN A 232 2.85 5.32 15.73
CA ASN A 232 1.81 5.72 14.79
C ASN A 232 0.84 6.76 15.40
N THR A 233 0.45 7.77 14.60
CA THR A 233 -0.51 8.82 14.98
C THR A 233 -1.77 8.82 14.10
N GLY A 234 -2.07 7.69 13.47
CA GLY A 234 -3.10 7.54 12.42
C GLY A 234 -2.61 7.83 11.01
N VAL A 235 -1.29 7.87 10.79
CA VAL A 235 -0.68 8.16 9.47
C VAL A 235 0.49 7.24 9.21
N GLY A 236 0.25 6.23 8.38
CA GLY A 236 1.27 5.41 7.74
C GLY A 236 1.39 5.72 6.26
N PHE A 237 2.56 5.40 5.69
CA PHE A 237 2.84 5.49 4.27
C PHE A 237 3.42 4.19 3.73
N ALA A 238 2.88 3.75 2.60
CA ALA A 238 3.41 2.66 1.81
C ALA A 238 3.88 3.17 0.44
N VAL A 239 5.08 2.77 0.01
CA VAL A 239 5.56 3.05 -1.35
C VAL A 239 4.63 2.34 -2.33
N SER A 240 4.11 3.06 -3.33
CA SER A 240 3.12 2.52 -4.26
C SER A 240 3.68 1.37 -5.11
N ILE A 241 2.89 0.31 -5.31
CA ILE A 241 3.35 -0.83 -6.12
C ILE A 241 3.55 -0.46 -7.59
N ASP A 242 2.81 0.51 -8.11
CA ASP A 242 2.98 0.98 -9.49
C ASP A 242 4.31 1.73 -9.66
N GLN A 243 4.76 2.51 -8.67
CA GLN A 243 6.11 3.07 -8.68
C GLN A 243 7.14 1.94 -8.64
N ILE A 244 7.05 1.03 -7.67
CA ILE A 244 8.00 -0.09 -7.51
C ILE A 244 8.13 -0.88 -8.82
N ARG A 245 7.01 -1.08 -9.54
CA ARG A 245 6.98 -1.76 -10.84
C ARG A 245 7.91 -1.14 -11.87
N ASN A 246 8.06 0.18 -11.90
CA ASN A 246 8.97 0.87 -12.83
C ASN A 246 10.45 0.55 -12.54
N PHE A 247 10.77 0.19 -11.30
CA PHE A 247 12.13 -0.08 -10.84
C PHE A 247 12.45 -1.59 -10.81
N LEU A 248 11.43 -2.46 -10.73
CA LEU A 248 11.59 -3.93 -10.65
C LEU A 248 12.54 -4.52 -11.71
N PRO A 249 12.46 -4.16 -13.02
CA PRO A 249 13.39 -4.70 -14.00
C PRO A 249 14.85 -4.40 -13.67
N SER A 250 15.14 -3.19 -13.18
CA SER A 250 16.49 -2.80 -12.75
C SER A 250 16.92 -3.52 -11.47
N LEU A 251 16.03 -3.59 -10.49
CA LEU A 251 16.30 -4.23 -9.20
C LEU A 251 16.57 -5.73 -9.39
N LEU A 252 15.75 -6.44 -10.16
CA LEU A 252 15.93 -7.85 -10.46
C LEU A 252 17.19 -8.13 -11.29
N ALA A 253 17.61 -7.18 -12.13
CA ALA A 253 18.86 -7.25 -12.89
C ALA A 253 20.11 -7.02 -12.02
N GLY A 254 19.98 -6.95 -10.69
CA GLY A 254 21.14 -6.83 -9.82
C GLY A 254 21.58 -5.38 -9.56
N ARG A 255 20.75 -4.38 -9.92
CA ARG A 255 21.23 -2.99 -10.00
C ARG A 255 20.98 -2.19 -8.74
N HIS A 256 21.87 -1.21 -8.58
CA HIS A 256 21.58 0.01 -7.89
C HIS A 256 20.74 0.89 -8.82
N THR A 257 19.50 1.17 -8.44
CA THR A 257 18.59 2.02 -9.23
C THR A 257 18.43 3.37 -8.55
N GLU A 258 18.53 4.44 -9.35
CA GLU A 258 18.31 5.81 -8.90
C GLU A 258 17.02 6.35 -9.50
N HIS A 259 16.37 7.25 -8.76
CA HIS A 259 15.25 8.01 -9.26
C HIS A 259 15.70 9.06 -10.29
N GLY A 260 14.83 9.36 -11.25
CA GLY A 260 15.09 10.38 -12.27
C GLY A 260 14.82 11.79 -11.77
N THR A 261 15.57 12.76 -12.30
CA THR A 261 15.33 14.18 -12.11
C THR A 261 15.65 14.99 -13.36
N LEU A 262 14.96 16.12 -13.53
CA LEU A 262 15.29 17.15 -14.51
C LEU A 262 16.46 18.05 -14.04
N SER A 263 16.88 17.94 -12.78
CA SER A 263 17.90 18.80 -12.16
C SER A 263 17.53 20.29 -12.19
N ILE A 264 16.24 20.59 -12.02
CA ILE A 264 15.70 21.97 -11.96
C ILE A 264 14.98 22.22 -10.65
N ASN A 265 14.94 23.49 -10.24
CA ASN A 265 14.05 24.03 -9.22
C ASN A 265 12.94 24.81 -9.92
N ALA A 266 11.69 24.57 -9.53
CA ALA A 266 10.52 25.25 -10.08
C ALA A 266 9.68 25.88 -8.96
N TRP A 267 9.00 26.98 -9.27
CA TRP A 267 8.11 27.70 -8.36
C TRP A 267 6.72 27.85 -8.97
N HIS A 268 5.69 27.67 -8.14
CA HIS A 268 4.35 28.14 -8.46
C HIS A 268 4.19 29.57 -7.96
N MET A 269 4.06 30.52 -8.88
CA MET A 269 3.94 31.93 -8.54
C MET A 269 3.28 32.72 -9.66
N LYS A 270 2.90 33.97 -9.38
CA LYS A 270 2.62 34.94 -10.44
C LYS A 270 3.84 35.11 -11.32
N ASP A 271 3.60 35.32 -12.62
CA ASP A 271 4.62 35.49 -13.65
C ASP A 271 5.83 36.31 -13.14
N PRO A 272 6.99 35.67 -12.89
CA PRO A 272 8.15 36.34 -12.30
C PRO A 272 8.77 37.36 -13.26
N ASN A 273 8.51 37.23 -14.56
CA ASN A 273 9.10 38.07 -15.59
C ASN A 273 8.30 39.35 -15.84
N ARG A 274 6.97 39.31 -15.61
CA ARG A 274 6.07 40.45 -15.84
C ARG A 274 5.48 41.04 -14.55
N GLY A 275 5.42 40.27 -13.46
CA GLY A 275 4.76 40.65 -12.20
C GLY A 275 3.23 40.68 -12.25
N THR A 276 2.64 40.41 -13.42
CA THR A 276 1.19 40.41 -13.68
C THR A 276 0.84 39.19 -14.54
N GLY A 277 -0.24 38.48 -14.21
CA GLY A 277 -0.69 37.29 -14.93
C GLY A 277 -1.28 36.25 -13.99
N GLU A 278 -1.76 35.14 -14.56
CA GLU A 278 -2.16 33.96 -13.80
C GLU A 278 -0.94 33.31 -13.15
N GLU A 279 -1.15 32.67 -11.99
CA GLU A 279 -0.10 31.86 -11.38
C GLU A 279 0.14 30.62 -12.25
N ALA A 280 1.41 30.25 -12.37
CA ALA A 280 1.83 29.06 -13.10
C ALA A 280 3.17 28.55 -12.55
N ILE A 281 3.66 27.47 -13.15
CA ILE A 281 4.94 26.86 -12.79
C ILE A 281 6.04 27.45 -13.66
N PHE A 282 7.04 28.04 -13.00
CA PHE A 282 8.19 28.64 -13.67
C PHE A 282 9.49 28.00 -13.21
N VAL A 283 10.44 27.89 -14.13
CA VAL A 283 11.80 27.45 -13.83
C VAL A 283 12.50 28.54 -13.02
N GLN A 284 12.82 28.23 -11.76
CA GLN A 284 13.51 29.15 -10.86
C GLN A 284 15.03 29.08 -11.04
N GLY A 285 15.56 27.89 -11.23
CA GLY A 285 16.99 27.64 -11.37
C GLY A 285 17.24 26.21 -11.78
N MET A 286 18.47 25.90 -12.18
CA MET A 286 18.86 24.56 -12.58
C MET A 286 20.35 24.35 -12.28
N ILE A 287 20.75 23.08 -12.22
CA ILE A 287 22.17 22.73 -12.16
C ILE A 287 22.79 23.07 -13.52
N ASP A 288 23.90 23.80 -13.51
CA ASP A 288 24.66 24.10 -14.72
C ASP A 288 25.02 22.80 -15.46
N ASP A 289 24.96 22.83 -16.81
CA ASP A 289 25.22 21.68 -17.68
C ASP A 289 24.29 20.45 -17.53
N CYS A 290 23.15 20.57 -16.85
CA CYS A 290 22.14 19.51 -16.86
C CYS A 290 21.54 19.31 -18.27
N GLU A 291 20.91 18.16 -18.51
CA GLU A 291 20.33 17.82 -19.82
C GLU A 291 19.27 18.85 -20.25
N ALA A 292 18.38 19.26 -19.34
CA ALA A 292 17.38 20.27 -19.61
C ALA A 292 18.00 21.62 -20.05
N TYR A 293 19.09 22.04 -19.41
CA TYR A 293 19.82 23.25 -19.78
C TYR A 293 20.45 23.13 -21.17
N LYS A 294 21.10 21.99 -21.48
CA LYS A 294 21.70 21.72 -22.80
C LYS A 294 20.68 21.77 -23.93
N LEU A 295 19.46 21.30 -23.66
CA LEU A 295 18.35 21.26 -24.61
C LEU A 295 17.60 22.60 -24.74
N GLY A 296 18.01 23.64 -24.02
CA GLY A 296 17.51 25.00 -24.22
C GLY A 296 16.53 25.49 -23.16
N LEU A 297 16.23 24.72 -22.12
CA LEU A 297 15.44 25.20 -20.98
C LEU A 297 16.24 26.27 -20.21
N ARG A 298 15.58 27.35 -19.80
CA ARG A 298 16.20 28.49 -19.11
C ARG A 298 15.39 28.91 -17.89
N GLN A 299 16.05 29.66 -17.00
CA GLN A 299 15.38 30.31 -15.89
C GLN A 299 14.31 31.29 -16.41
N GLY A 300 13.14 31.29 -15.77
CA GLY A 300 11.99 32.10 -16.16
C GLY A 300 11.05 31.44 -17.17
N ASP A 301 11.42 30.28 -17.74
CA ASP A 301 10.55 29.53 -18.64
C ASP A 301 9.30 29.01 -17.91
N LYS A 302 8.17 29.00 -18.60
CA LYS A 302 6.88 28.51 -18.07
C LYS A 302 6.71 27.03 -18.39
N LEU A 303 6.59 26.19 -17.38
CA LEU A 303 6.34 24.75 -17.54
C LEU A 303 4.83 24.50 -17.73
N LEU A 304 4.49 23.59 -18.63
CA LEU A 304 3.10 23.28 -18.98
C LEU A 304 2.76 21.81 -18.76
N ARG A 305 3.50 20.88 -19.38
CA ARG A 305 3.22 19.45 -19.30
C ARG A 305 4.47 18.63 -19.11
N PHE A 306 4.39 17.57 -18.32
CA PHE A 306 5.41 16.54 -18.19
C PHE A 306 4.82 15.22 -18.65
N ASP A 307 5.39 14.65 -19.70
CA ASP A 307 5.00 13.39 -20.33
C ASP A 307 3.49 13.31 -20.62
N GLY A 308 2.98 14.37 -21.24
CA GLY A 308 1.56 14.49 -21.57
C GLY A 308 0.63 14.83 -20.38
N ARG A 309 1.15 15.07 -19.17
CA ARG A 309 0.35 15.44 -17.99
C ARG A 309 0.51 16.92 -17.64
N ASP A 310 -0.58 17.62 -17.33
CA ASP A 310 -0.55 19.06 -17.03
C ASP A 310 0.11 19.33 -15.69
N ILE A 311 1.19 20.12 -15.67
CA ILE A 311 1.89 20.47 -14.44
C ILE A 311 1.12 21.61 -13.77
N LEU A 312 0.30 21.26 -12.77
CA LEU A 312 -0.48 22.24 -12.01
C LEU A 312 0.34 22.79 -10.84
N TRP A 313 1.17 21.93 -10.23
CA TRP A 313 1.95 22.23 -9.03
C TRP A 313 3.37 21.68 -9.09
N VAL A 314 4.27 22.25 -8.27
CA VAL A 314 5.68 21.82 -8.20
C VAL A 314 5.79 20.35 -7.73
N ASN A 315 4.90 19.91 -6.83
CA ASN A 315 4.87 18.52 -6.38
C ASN A 315 4.47 17.54 -7.48
N ASP A 316 3.66 17.96 -8.47
CA ASP A 316 3.33 17.11 -9.62
C ASP A 316 4.60 16.73 -10.36
N LEU A 317 5.46 17.73 -10.63
CA LEU A 317 6.74 17.52 -11.28
C LEU A 317 7.68 16.64 -10.44
N ALA A 318 7.78 16.91 -9.14
CA ALA A 318 8.63 16.15 -8.22
C ALA A 318 8.20 14.67 -8.15
N ARG A 319 6.90 14.41 -8.09
CA ARG A 319 6.31 13.07 -8.12
C ARG A 319 6.56 12.40 -9.47
N TRP A 320 6.19 13.03 -10.57
CA TRP A 320 6.21 12.37 -11.89
C TRP A 320 7.61 12.06 -12.41
N GLN A 321 8.59 12.94 -12.18
CA GLN A 321 9.98 12.60 -12.49
C GLN A 321 10.51 11.52 -11.54
N GLY A 322 10.11 11.58 -10.26
CA GLY A 322 10.57 10.65 -9.24
C GLY A 322 10.04 9.24 -9.43
N VAL A 323 8.82 9.02 -9.94
CA VAL A 323 8.33 7.64 -10.15
C VAL A 323 9.02 6.88 -11.29
N LEU A 324 9.98 7.51 -11.97
CA LEU A 324 10.74 6.94 -13.07
C LEU A 324 12.20 6.73 -12.68
N PRO A 325 12.84 5.64 -13.14
CA PRO A 325 14.29 5.48 -13.00
C PRO A 325 15.08 6.54 -13.77
N ALA A 326 16.29 6.83 -13.34
CA ALA A 326 17.25 7.60 -14.11
C ALA A 326 17.57 6.91 -15.46
N GLY A 327 17.85 7.73 -16.49
CA GLY A 327 18.06 7.29 -17.88
C GLY A 327 16.78 7.16 -18.71
N PHE A 328 15.60 7.35 -18.10
CA PHE A 328 14.33 7.34 -18.84
C PHE A 328 14.15 8.57 -19.70
N GLU A 329 13.69 8.37 -20.94
CA GLU A 329 13.27 9.47 -21.80
C GLU A 329 11.89 10.00 -21.41
N VAL A 330 11.78 11.32 -21.34
CA VAL A 330 10.54 12.05 -21.02
C VAL A 330 10.36 13.23 -21.94
N ALA A 331 9.10 13.61 -22.18
CA ALA A 331 8.74 14.81 -22.91
C ALA A 331 8.33 15.95 -21.96
N LEU A 332 8.93 17.13 -22.06
CA LEU A 332 8.56 18.32 -21.29
C LEU A 332 8.04 19.40 -22.24
N GLN A 333 6.78 19.81 -22.05
CA GLN A 333 6.22 20.98 -22.74
C GLN A 333 6.37 22.24 -21.91
N TYR A 334 6.88 23.30 -22.54
CA TYR A 334 7.15 24.58 -21.90
C TYR A 334 6.95 25.75 -22.86
N GLN A 335 6.83 26.97 -22.33
CA GLN A 335 6.93 28.20 -23.11
C GLN A 335 8.20 28.96 -22.72
N PRO A 336 9.11 29.22 -23.67
CA PRO A 336 10.34 29.93 -23.38
C PRO A 336 10.05 31.41 -23.10
N TRP A 337 10.72 31.97 -22.10
CA TRP A 337 10.71 33.41 -21.88
C TRP A 337 11.65 34.09 -22.88
N GLN A 338 11.17 35.15 -23.56
CA GLN A 338 11.96 35.96 -24.50
C GLN A 338 12.20 37.35 -23.88
N PRO A 339 13.38 37.59 -23.27
CA PRO A 339 13.65 38.84 -22.55
C PRO A 339 13.53 40.09 -23.42
N ASP A 340 14.02 40.02 -24.66
CA ASP A 340 14.05 41.14 -25.59
C ASP A 340 12.64 41.61 -25.99
N GLU A 341 11.72 40.67 -26.14
CA GLU A 341 10.33 40.92 -26.54
C GLU A 341 9.38 41.02 -25.34
N ARG A 342 9.89 40.74 -24.13
CA ARG A 342 9.13 40.64 -22.87
C ARG A 342 7.86 39.78 -23.00
N ARG A 343 7.96 38.65 -23.71
CA ARG A 343 6.84 37.72 -23.89
C ARG A 343 7.27 36.26 -23.86
N TYR A 344 6.28 35.38 -23.66
CA TYR A 344 6.47 33.95 -23.85
C TYR A 344 6.36 33.61 -25.33
N GLY A 345 7.27 32.75 -25.80
CA GLY A 345 7.23 32.19 -27.14
C GLY A 345 6.10 31.14 -27.31
N GLN A 346 6.10 30.49 -28.48
CA GLN A 346 5.22 29.35 -28.72
C GLN A 346 5.59 28.17 -27.79
N VAL A 347 4.63 27.29 -27.54
CA VAL A 347 4.86 26.05 -26.79
C VAL A 347 5.90 25.20 -27.52
N GLN A 348 6.91 24.75 -26.80
CA GLN A 348 7.96 23.85 -27.26
C GLN A 348 7.89 22.54 -26.48
N THR A 349 8.40 21.46 -27.07
CA THR A 349 8.53 20.15 -26.43
C THR A 349 10.00 19.74 -26.44
N LEU A 350 10.56 19.42 -25.26
CA LEU A 350 11.88 18.83 -25.12
C LEU A 350 11.74 17.33 -24.84
N SER A 351 12.41 16.49 -25.62
CA SER A 351 12.62 15.08 -25.28
C SER A 351 14.00 14.94 -24.64
N MET A 352 14.06 14.40 -23.43
CA MET A 352 15.32 14.32 -22.67
C MET A 352 15.37 13.09 -21.78
N GLN A 353 16.58 12.60 -21.49
CA GLN A 353 16.78 11.57 -20.48
C GLN A 353 16.85 12.18 -19.07
N LEU A 354 16.15 11.56 -18.12
CA LEU A 354 16.24 11.92 -16.71
C LEU A 354 17.64 11.60 -16.17
N THR A 355 18.23 12.53 -15.42
CA THR A 355 19.51 12.29 -14.75
C THR A 355 19.29 11.64 -13.38
N PRO A 356 20.31 10.96 -12.81
CA PRO A 356 20.19 10.43 -11.46
C PRO A 356 19.99 11.52 -10.41
N PHE A 357 18.97 11.34 -9.57
CA PHE A 357 18.79 12.13 -8.36
C PHE A 357 19.72 11.59 -7.26
N ASP A 358 20.83 12.27 -6.98
CA ASP A 358 21.80 11.80 -5.98
C ASP A 358 21.17 11.78 -4.57
N THR A 359 20.87 10.57 -4.09
CA THR A 359 20.33 10.35 -2.74
C THR A 359 21.43 10.13 -1.69
N GLY A 360 22.70 10.26 -2.08
CA GLY A 360 23.88 9.87 -1.28
C GLY A 360 24.22 8.39 -1.39
N SER A 361 23.50 7.69 -2.26
CA SER A 361 23.50 6.27 -2.61
C SER A 361 24.72 5.82 -3.41
N SER A 362 25.37 6.71 -4.17
CA SER A 362 26.65 6.48 -4.87
C SER A 362 27.78 5.91 -3.98
N ARG A 363 27.62 5.97 -2.66
CA ARG A 363 28.56 5.45 -1.65
C ARG A 363 28.23 4.02 -1.17
N ASP A 364 27.08 3.47 -1.55
CA ASP A 364 26.65 2.14 -1.12
C ASP A 364 27.32 1.04 -1.95
N PRO A 365 27.72 -0.08 -1.31
CA PRO A 365 28.29 -1.21 -2.04
C PRO A 365 27.22 -1.77 -2.99
N ALA A 366 27.65 -2.12 -4.21
CA ALA A 366 26.76 -2.80 -5.16
C ALA A 366 26.16 -4.06 -4.50
N PRO A 367 24.85 -4.33 -4.71
CA PRO A 367 24.21 -5.50 -4.16
C PRO A 367 24.89 -6.78 -4.65
N ASN A 368 24.65 -7.88 -3.94
CA ASN A 368 25.05 -9.19 -4.43
C ASN A 368 24.14 -9.53 -5.61
N VAL A 369 24.57 -9.20 -6.83
CA VAL A 369 24.06 -9.94 -7.98
C VAL A 369 24.53 -11.38 -7.72
N PRO A 370 23.63 -12.36 -7.54
CA PRO A 370 24.05 -13.75 -7.55
C PRO A 370 24.83 -13.92 -8.83
N ASP A 371 26.05 -14.44 -8.72
CA ASP A 371 26.74 -14.84 -9.92
C ASP A 371 25.95 -16.03 -10.46
N TRP A 372 25.03 -15.79 -11.40
CA TRP A 372 24.30 -16.86 -12.07
C TRP A 372 25.26 -17.74 -12.91
N SER A 373 26.56 -17.41 -12.94
CA SER A 373 27.63 -18.30 -13.40
C SER A 373 28.11 -19.31 -12.36
N ASP A 374 27.65 -19.27 -11.10
CA ASP A 374 27.61 -20.44 -10.20
C ASP A 374 26.44 -21.38 -10.60
N ARG A 375 26.30 -21.63 -11.91
CA ARG A 375 25.89 -22.98 -12.30
C ARG A 375 27.03 -23.88 -11.83
N PRO A 376 26.77 -24.95 -11.08
CA PRO A 376 27.83 -25.89 -10.86
C PRO A 376 28.35 -26.36 -12.22
N ASP A 377 29.66 -26.30 -12.38
CA ASP A 377 30.38 -26.95 -13.46
C ASP A 377 30.01 -28.45 -13.39
N PHE A 378 29.18 -28.93 -14.32
CA PHE A 378 28.66 -30.30 -14.32
C PHE A 378 29.77 -31.33 -14.37
N ASP A 379 30.88 -31.01 -15.04
CA ASP A 379 32.06 -31.86 -15.10
C ASP A 379 32.79 -31.84 -13.75
N ARG A 380 32.90 -30.68 -13.09
CA ARG A 380 33.43 -30.57 -11.73
C ARG A 380 32.56 -31.32 -10.72
N LEU A 381 31.24 -31.19 -10.72
CA LEU A 381 30.34 -31.91 -9.81
C LEU A 381 30.33 -33.41 -10.06
N ALA A 382 30.29 -33.84 -11.33
CA ALA A 382 30.38 -35.25 -11.68
C ALA A 382 31.72 -35.86 -11.26
N LYS A 383 32.82 -35.09 -11.39
CA LYS A 383 34.16 -35.49 -10.97
C LYS A 383 34.33 -35.47 -9.46
N GLU A 384 33.84 -34.44 -8.76
CA GLU A 384 33.83 -34.37 -7.30
C GLU A 384 32.98 -35.50 -6.70
N MET A 385 31.84 -35.86 -7.32
CA MET A 385 31.02 -37.01 -6.91
C MET A 385 31.68 -38.35 -7.20
N ALA A 386 32.31 -38.51 -8.37
CA ALA A 386 33.08 -39.71 -8.69
C ALA A 386 34.27 -39.89 -7.74
N GLU A 387 35.02 -38.81 -7.47
CA GLU A 387 36.14 -38.80 -6.52
C GLU A 387 35.68 -39.05 -5.07
N LEU A 388 34.51 -38.55 -4.68
CA LEU A 388 33.96 -38.73 -3.34
C LEU A 388 33.42 -40.17 -3.15
N GLU A 389 32.78 -40.75 -4.16
CA GLU A 389 32.38 -42.17 -4.19
C GLU A 389 33.58 -43.11 -4.22
N GLU A 390 34.64 -42.76 -4.94
CA GLU A 390 35.88 -43.53 -4.98
C GLU A 390 36.64 -43.45 -3.65
N ARG A 391 36.67 -42.27 -3.00
CA ARG A 391 37.23 -42.09 -1.65
C ARG A 391 36.44 -42.80 -0.56
N LYS A 392 35.11 -42.88 -0.67
CA LYS A 392 34.26 -43.69 0.23
C LYS A 392 34.58 -45.19 0.12
N LYS A 393 34.92 -45.67 -1.08
CA LYS A 393 35.36 -47.06 -1.32
C LYS A 393 36.78 -47.32 -0.83
N SER A 394 37.62 -46.28 -0.73
CA SER A 394 39.02 -46.37 -0.29
C SER A 394 39.24 -45.98 1.18
N ILE A 395 38.20 -45.96 2.03
CA ILE A 395 38.36 -45.66 3.46
C ILE A 395 39.34 -46.69 4.07
N PRO A 396 40.45 -46.24 4.69
CA PRO A 396 41.42 -47.15 5.26
C PRO A 396 40.79 -48.01 6.37
N LYS A 397 41.16 -49.30 6.40
CA LYS A 397 40.72 -50.21 7.47
C LYS A 397 41.24 -49.71 8.82
N LEU A 398 40.46 -49.95 9.87
CA LEU A 398 40.87 -49.65 11.24
C LEU A 398 42.28 -50.23 11.50
N PRO A 399 43.26 -49.42 11.94
CA PRO A 399 44.58 -49.91 12.30
C PRO A 399 44.46 -51.02 13.36
N GLN A 400 45.15 -52.12 13.12
CA GLN A 400 45.07 -53.29 14.00
C GLN A 400 45.91 -53.14 15.26
N ASP A 401 46.90 -52.24 15.26
CA ASP A 401 47.66 -51.88 16.44
C ASP A 401 46.96 -50.75 17.20
N LEU A 402 46.66 -50.95 18.49
CA LEU A 402 46.01 -49.94 19.33
C LEU A 402 46.89 -48.70 19.55
N ALA A 403 48.22 -48.85 19.41
CA ALA A 403 49.18 -47.75 19.45
C ALA A 403 49.18 -46.90 18.17
N GLU A 404 48.44 -47.28 17.12
CA GLU A 404 48.28 -46.46 15.92
C GLU A 404 46.91 -45.74 15.88
N LEU A 405 46.04 -46.01 16.85
CA LEU A 405 44.72 -45.36 16.92
C LEU A 405 44.83 -43.86 17.29
N PRO A 406 44.02 -42.99 16.66
CA PRO A 406 43.85 -41.61 17.08
C PRO A 406 43.43 -41.50 18.54
N GLU A 407 43.83 -40.41 19.20
CA GLU A 407 43.59 -40.18 20.63
C GLU A 407 42.12 -40.29 21.02
N GLU A 408 41.22 -39.86 20.14
CA GLU A 408 39.76 -39.90 20.31
C GLU A 408 39.19 -41.32 20.39
N LEU A 409 39.81 -42.28 19.69
CA LEU A 409 39.44 -43.70 19.74
C LEU A 409 40.13 -44.42 20.90
N ARG A 410 41.35 -44.03 21.27
CA ARG A 410 42.02 -44.58 22.47
C ARG A 410 41.25 -44.28 23.75
N LYS A 411 40.54 -43.15 23.83
CA LYS A 411 39.65 -42.80 24.97
C LYS A 411 38.46 -43.75 25.15
N LEU A 412 38.14 -44.58 24.15
CA LEU A 412 37.12 -45.62 24.25
C LEU A 412 37.65 -46.94 24.81
N LEU A 413 38.98 -47.09 24.94
CA LEU A 413 39.59 -48.28 25.51
C LEU A 413 39.47 -48.28 27.05
N PRO A 414 39.31 -49.45 27.70
CA PRO A 414 39.29 -49.54 29.16
C PRO A 414 40.66 -49.13 29.75
N GLU A 415 40.66 -48.40 30.88
CA GLU A 415 41.89 -47.89 31.54
C GLU A 415 42.91 -48.99 31.95
N LYS A 416 42.50 -50.26 31.97
CA LYS A 416 43.34 -51.43 32.34
C LYS A 416 43.27 -52.56 31.31
N SER A 417 43.42 -52.23 30.03
CA SER A 417 43.49 -53.24 28.97
C SER A 417 44.94 -53.56 28.62
N ASP A 418 45.33 -54.84 28.73
CA ASP A 418 46.64 -55.35 28.28
C ASP A 418 46.66 -55.66 26.77
N ALA A 419 45.54 -55.45 26.08
CA ALA A 419 45.40 -55.66 24.65
C ALA A 419 46.36 -54.74 23.89
N LYS A 420 47.07 -55.30 22.91
CA LYS A 420 47.96 -54.53 22.02
C LYS A 420 47.36 -54.37 20.64
N ARG A 421 46.44 -55.27 20.26
CA ARG A 421 45.75 -55.25 18.97
C ARG A 421 44.25 -55.15 19.13
N VAL A 422 43.57 -54.65 18.10
CA VAL A 422 42.11 -54.58 18.05
C VAL A 422 41.48 -55.97 18.18
N ASP A 423 42.08 -56.99 17.54
CA ASP A 423 41.62 -58.38 17.60
C ASP A 423 41.58 -58.98 19.03
N ASP A 424 42.36 -58.41 19.96
CA ASP A 424 42.44 -58.87 21.36
C ASP A 424 41.27 -58.32 22.21
N LEU A 425 40.48 -57.37 21.69
CA LEU A 425 39.36 -56.73 22.38
C LEU A 425 38.07 -57.55 22.28
N ASP A 426 37.10 -57.28 23.15
CA ASP A 426 35.79 -57.90 23.03
C ASP A 426 35.04 -57.43 21.78
N SER A 427 34.23 -58.33 21.20
CA SER A 427 33.52 -58.10 19.94
C SER A 427 32.61 -56.86 19.93
N LYS A 428 32.11 -56.41 21.09
CA LYS A 428 31.26 -55.22 21.21
C LYS A 428 32.11 -53.97 21.12
N LEU A 429 33.29 -53.97 21.72
CA LEU A 429 34.23 -52.87 21.66
C LEU A 429 34.92 -52.77 20.29
N GLN A 430 35.27 -53.90 19.66
CA GLN A 430 35.78 -53.94 18.28
C GLN A 430 34.81 -53.26 17.31
N LYS A 431 33.53 -53.68 17.31
CA LYS A 431 32.49 -53.08 16.46
C LYS A 431 32.30 -51.58 16.75
N LYS A 432 32.43 -51.17 18.01
CA LYS A 432 32.30 -49.76 18.42
C LYS A 432 33.48 -48.93 17.90
N LEU A 433 34.71 -49.45 17.97
CA LEU A 433 35.90 -48.81 17.42
C LEU A 433 35.84 -48.72 15.90
N GLU A 434 35.44 -49.80 15.21
CA GLU A 434 35.26 -49.80 13.75
C GLU A 434 34.20 -48.78 13.30
N ALA A 435 33.05 -48.73 13.98
CA ALA A 435 31.99 -47.78 13.66
C ALA A 435 32.44 -46.33 13.88
N ARG A 436 33.21 -46.07 14.95
CA ARG A 436 33.67 -44.72 15.30
C ARG A 436 34.84 -44.28 14.42
N TRP A 437 35.73 -45.19 14.03
CA TRP A 437 36.77 -44.96 13.02
C TRP A 437 36.17 -44.63 11.66
N LYS A 438 35.20 -45.43 11.21
CA LYS A 438 34.48 -45.17 9.96
C LYS A 438 33.80 -43.81 9.98
N ALA A 439 33.17 -43.43 11.10
CA ALA A 439 32.56 -42.11 11.26
C ALA A 439 33.59 -40.96 11.28
N LEU A 440 34.75 -41.15 11.90
CA LEU A 440 35.86 -40.19 11.91
C LEU A 440 36.46 -39.99 10.53
N GLU A 441 36.66 -41.06 9.76
CA GLU A 441 37.15 -40.98 8.38
C GLU A 441 36.11 -40.37 7.43
N LEU A 442 34.81 -40.67 7.60
CA LEU A 442 33.72 -40.02 6.86
C LEU A 442 33.60 -38.53 7.19
N ALA A 443 33.86 -38.12 8.43
CA ALA A 443 33.81 -36.71 8.84
C ALA A 443 34.96 -35.86 8.27
N LYS A 444 36.02 -36.50 7.74
CA LYS A 444 37.12 -35.83 7.03
C LYS A 444 36.82 -35.57 5.55
N LEU A 445 35.70 -36.09 5.02
CA LEU A 445 35.24 -35.88 3.64
C LEU A 445 34.26 -34.69 3.56
N PRO A 446 34.11 -34.03 2.38
CA PRO A 446 33.10 -32.99 2.16
C PRO A 446 31.68 -33.50 2.45
N LYS A 447 30.77 -32.62 2.92
CA LYS A 447 29.43 -33.02 3.38
C LYS A 447 28.50 -33.39 2.21
N GLU A 448 28.11 -34.65 2.16
CA GLU A 448 27.16 -35.28 1.21
C GLU A 448 25.82 -34.52 1.08
N ARG A 449 25.40 -33.85 2.17
CA ARG A 449 24.16 -33.06 2.24
C ARG A 449 24.13 -31.83 1.35
N ASP A 450 25.28 -31.28 0.95
CA ASP A 450 25.34 -30.12 0.06
C ASP A 450 25.17 -30.56 -1.41
N VAL A 451 25.63 -31.77 -1.76
CA VAL A 451 25.53 -32.33 -3.12
C VAL A 451 24.19 -33.03 -3.37
N GLU A 452 23.59 -33.69 -2.37
CA GLU A 452 22.25 -34.26 -2.48
C GLU A 452 21.16 -33.19 -2.60
N ARG A 453 21.37 -32.00 -2.01
CA ARG A 453 20.46 -30.85 -2.11
C ARG A 453 20.42 -30.29 -3.53
N GLU A 454 21.57 -30.21 -4.18
CA GLU A 454 21.66 -29.82 -5.59
C GLU A 454 21.11 -30.92 -6.51
N ARG A 455 21.41 -32.19 -6.26
CA ARG A 455 20.88 -33.32 -7.04
C ARG A 455 19.35 -33.48 -6.97
N ALA A 456 18.73 -33.19 -5.83
CA ALA A 456 17.29 -33.24 -5.65
C ALA A 456 16.55 -32.13 -6.43
N LEU A 457 17.11 -30.92 -6.42
CA LEU A 457 16.62 -29.77 -7.19
C LEU A 457 16.62 -30.06 -8.71
N PHE A 458 17.61 -30.82 -9.20
CA PHE A 458 17.71 -31.17 -10.62
C PHE A 458 16.96 -32.45 -11.02
N GLY A 459 16.85 -33.44 -10.12
CA GLY A 459 15.97 -34.60 -10.33
C GLY A 459 14.49 -34.21 -10.47
N TYR A 460 14.08 -33.11 -9.83
CA TYR A 460 12.78 -32.50 -10.03
C TYR A 460 12.59 -31.95 -11.45
N MET A 461 13.61 -31.29 -12.03
CA MET A 461 13.56 -30.77 -13.40
C MET A 461 13.52 -31.88 -14.46
N ASP A 462 14.28 -32.97 -14.27
CA ASP A 462 14.24 -34.14 -15.16
C ASP A 462 12.90 -34.88 -15.07
N GLY A 463 12.27 -34.92 -13.89
CA GLY A 463 10.93 -35.47 -13.69
C GLY A 463 9.85 -34.69 -14.44
N VAL A 464 9.92 -33.36 -14.44
CA VAL A 464 9.00 -32.50 -15.19
C VAL A 464 9.15 -32.70 -16.70
N VAL A 465 10.39 -32.80 -17.20
CA VAL A 465 10.66 -33.04 -18.63
C VAL A 465 10.22 -34.44 -19.06
N ALA A 466 10.45 -35.47 -18.24
CA ALA A 466 10.00 -36.83 -18.52
C ALA A 466 8.47 -36.98 -18.49
N GLU A 467 7.79 -36.26 -17.60
CA GLU A 467 6.32 -36.26 -17.54
C GLU A 467 5.68 -35.52 -18.71
N LEU A 468 6.27 -34.40 -19.14
CA LEU A 468 5.86 -33.68 -20.35
C LEU A 468 6.05 -34.54 -21.60
N ARG A 469 7.18 -35.24 -21.71
CA ARG A 469 7.45 -36.18 -22.81
C ARG A 469 6.45 -37.34 -22.84
N THR A 470 6.19 -37.95 -21.69
CA THR A 470 5.25 -39.08 -21.59
C THR A 470 3.81 -38.68 -21.93
N ARG A 471 3.39 -37.46 -21.58
CA ARG A 471 2.05 -36.93 -21.89
C ARG A 471 1.90 -36.54 -23.36
N LEU A 472 2.98 -36.05 -23.98
CA LEU A 472 3.05 -35.78 -25.42
C LEU A 472 3.01 -37.07 -26.23
N GLU A 473 3.84 -38.06 -25.86
CA GLU A 473 3.87 -39.40 -26.49
C GLU A 473 2.54 -40.14 -26.33
N ARG A 474 1.85 -40.01 -25.19
CA ARG A 474 0.53 -40.60 -24.96
C ARG A 474 -0.57 -39.92 -25.79
N SER A 475 -0.51 -38.59 -25.95
CA SER A 475 -1.46 -37.84 -26.79
C SER A 475 -1.25 -38.13 -28.28
N LEU A 476 0.00 -38.20 -28.73
CA LEU A 476 0.38 -38.56 -30.10
C LEU A 476 0.06 -40.03 -30.41
N GLY A 477 0.30 -40.96 -29.48
CA GLY A 477 -0.01 -42.38 -29.63
C GLY A 477 -1.50 -42.70 -29.70
N ASN A 478 -2.35 -41.88 -29.05
CA ASN A 478 -3.80 -42.01 -29.14
C ASN A 478 -4.35 -41.50 -30.48
N VAL A 479 -3.73 -40.47 -31.06
CA VAL A 479 -4.05 -39.98 -32.41
C VAL A 479 -3.60 -40.99 -33.48
N ALA A 480 -2.45 -41.63 -33.26
CA ALA A 480 -1.89 -42.63 -34.17
C ALA A 480 -2.74 -43.93 -34.23
N ARG A 481 -3.24 -44.43 -33.09
CA ARG A 481 -4.08 -45.64 -33.02
C ARG A 481 -5.44 -45.52 -33.69
N GLU A 482 -6.06 -44.34 -33.71
CA GLU A 482 -7.39 -44.14 -34.31
C GLU A 482 -7.35 -44.04 -35.84
N ARG A 483 -6.16 -43.92 -36.44
CA ARG A 483 -5.95 -43.70 -37.87
C ARG A 483 -5.02 -44.74 -38.52
N GLU A 484 -4.72 -45.84 -37.81
CA GLU A 484 -3.77 -46.90 -38.23
C GLU A 484 -2.37 -46.38 -38.58
N LEU A 485 -1.89 -45.35 -37.87
CA LEU A 485 -0.55 -44.79 -38.04
C LEU A 485 0.36 -45.21 -36.89
N MET A 486 1.66 -45.36 -37.15
CA MET A 486 2.69 -45.57 -36.12
C MET A 486 3.63 -44.37 -36.10
N VAL A 487 3.73 -43.69 -34.94
CA VAL A 487 4.62 -42.52 -34.74
C VAL A 487 5.67 -42.89 -33.70
N LEU A 488 6.95 -42.69 -34.03
CA LEU A 488 8.08 -43.04 -33.17
C LEU A 488 9.00 -41.82 -33.03
N VAL A 489 9.29 -41.41 -31.79
CA VAL A 489 10.11 -40.23 -31.47
C VAL A 489 11.39 -40.72 -30.78
N THR A 490 12.56 -40.50 -31.37
CA THR A 490 13.85 -40.88 -30.76
C THR A 490 14.80 -39.67 -30.66
N PRO A 491 15.65 -39.60 -29.60
CA PRO A 491 16.63 -38.53 -29.48
C PRO A 491 17.86 -38.78 -30.36
N ALA A 492 18.43 -37.71 -30.92
CA ALA A 492 19.65 -37.77 -31.72
C ALA A 492 20.86 -38.23 -30.89
N LYS A 493 21.57 -39.26 -31.36
CA LYS A 493 22.95 -39.55 -30.93
C LYS A 493 23.89 -39.18 -32.08
N GLU A 494 24.95 -38.46 -31.74
CA GLU A 494 26.04 -38.13 -32.65
C GLU A 494 26.75 -39.39 -33.18
N ASP A 495 27.01 -39.37 -34.49
CA ASP A 495 27.99 -40.11 -35.28
C ASP A 495 28.46 -41.49 -34.78
N ASP A 496 27.93 -42.54 -35.42
CA ASP A 496 28.64 -43.81 -35.57
C ASP A 496 28.69 -44.24 -37.04
N LYS A 497 29.91 -44.37 -37.57
CA LYS A 497 30.21 -44.93 -38.89
C LYS A 497 30.02 -46.45 -38.87
N ALA A 498 29.05 -46.97 -39.62
CA ALA A 498 29.10 -48.33 -40.14
C ALA A 498 28.31 -48.43 -41.45
N GLY A 499 28.97 -48.93 -42.50
CA GLY A 499 28.40 -49.02 -43.83
C GLY A 499 27.42 -50.19 -44.03
N GLY A 500 26.65 -50.08 -45.11
CA GLY A 500 25.97 -51.20 -45.75
C GLY A 500 24.44 -51.13 -45.68
N GLY A 501 23.83 -50.62 -46.76
CA GLY A 501 22.50 -51.09 -47.20
C GLY A 501 21.27 -50.42 -46.59
N ALA A 502 21.13 -49.10 -46.74
CA ALA A 502 19.83 -48.43 -46.74
C ALA A 502 19.97 -47.06 -47.43
N SER A 503 19.81 -47.02 -48.75
CA SER A 503 19.57 -45.78 -49.48
C SER A 503 18.06 -45.65 -49.71
N GLU A 504 17.49 -44.51 -49.31
CA GLU A 504 16.10 -44.08 -49.51
C GLU A 504 15.06 -44.67 -48.53
N ALA A 505 15.19 -44.30 -47.25
CA ALA A 505 14.02 -43.89 -46.47
C ALA A 505 14.07 -42.36 -46.39
N ASP A 506 13.06 -41.67 -46.94
CA ASP A 506 13.01 -40.21 -46.87
C ASP A 506 12.74 -39.77 -45.42
N THR A 507 13.77 -39.27 -44.77
CA THR A 507 13.66 -38.38 -43.60
C THR A 507 13.04 -37.07 -44.04
N ALA A 508 11.85 -36.73 -43.53
CA ALA A 508 11.36 -35.36 -43.57
C ALA A 508 12.02 -34.58 -42.41
N THR A 509 12.88 -33.63 -42.74
CA THR A 509 13.40 -32.68 -41.75
C THR A 509 12.33 -31.62 -41.52
N VAL A 510 11.75 -31.60 -40.32
CA VAL A 510 10.96 -30.48 -39.85
C VAL A 510 11.83 -29.75 -38.83
N GLU A 511 12.28 -28.55 -39.20
CA GLU A 511 13.05 -27.64 -38.33
C GLU A 511 14.28 -28.25 -37.65
N GLY A 512 15.09 -29.00 -38.41
CA GLY A 512 16.44 -29.38 -37.99
C GLY A 512 16.57 -30.61 -37.09
N GLU A 513 15.49 -31.33 -36.78
CA GLU A 513 15.54 -32.68 -36.21
C GLU A 513 14.91 -33.72 -37.16
N ASN A 514 15.48 -34.92 -37.19
CA ASN A 514 15.00 -36.01 -38.05
C ASN A 514 13.80 -36.72 -37.40
N VAL A 515 12.58 -36.48 -37.89
CA VAL A 515 11.38 -37.24 -37.51
C VAL A 515 11.05 -38.23 -38.63
N VAL A 516 11.07 -39.52 -38.31
CA VAL A 516 10.70 -40.57 -39.26
C VAL A 516 9.21 -40.89 -39.09
N VAL A 517 8.39 -40.54 -40.09
CA VAL A 517 6.97 -40.89 -40.16
C VAL A 517 6.80 -41.99 -41.20
N ILE A 518 6.38 -43.19 -40.79
CA ILE A 518 6.09 -44.29 -41.71
C ILE A 518 4.57 -44.44 -41.81
N VAL A 519 4.03 -44.19 -43.01
CA VAL A 519 2.63 -44.48 -43.35
C VAL A 519 2.60 -45.87 -43.99
N GLN A 520 1.91 -46.82 -43.37
CA GLN A 520 1.65 -48.13 -43.97
C GLN A 520 0.17 -48.19 -44.38
N GLY A 521 -0.10 -48.26 -45.67
CA GLY A 521 -1.45 -48.44 -46.21
C GLY A 521 -1.58 -49.79 -46.92
N ASP A 522 -2.55 -50.59 -46.51
CA ASP A 522 -2.90 -51.90 -47.07
C ASP A 522 -3.47 -51.78 -48.49
N ARG A 523 -2.59 -51.67 -49.50
CA ARG A 523 -2.78 -52.18 -50.88
C ARG A 523 -1.58 -51.87 -51.76
N LEU A 524 -0.47 -52.57 -51.52
CA LEU A 524 0.65 -52.70 -52.46
C LEU A 524 1.20 -54.14 -52.40
N GLU A 525 0.34 -55.12 -52.63
CA GLU A 525 0.83 -56.33 -53.31
C GLU A 525 1.16 -55.89 -54.75
N GLN A 526 2.43 -56.02 -55.12
CA GLN A 526 3.02 -55.73 -56.44
C GLN A 526 3.38 -54.25 -56.73
N ARG A 527 4.38 -53.73 -56.02
CA ARG A 527 5.64 -53.23 -56.59
C ARG A 527 6.51 -52.66 -55.47
N ALA A 528 7.61 -53.36 -55.18
CA ALA A 528 8.67 -52.83 -54.35
C ALA A 528 9.24 -51.56 -55.01
N GLY A 529 9.32 -50.47 -54.25
CA GLY A 529 10.10 -49.29 -54.63
C GLY A 529 9.36 -47.96 -54.83
N SER A 530 8.19 -47.72 -54.21
CA SER A 530 7.62 -46.37 -54.21
C SER A 530 6.88 -46.03 -52.91
N VAL A 531 7.45 -45.08 -52.17
CA VAL A 531 6.78 -44.31 -51.11
C VAL A 531 5.66 -43.50 -51.76
N VAL A 532 4.41 -43.65 -51.29
CA VAL A 532 3.28 -42.83 -51.77
C VAL A 532 3.16 -41.63 -50.85
N LYS A 533 3.26 -40.43 -51.43
CA LYS A 533 3.09 -39.14 -50.75
C LYS A 533 1.68 -39.01 -50.16
N ALA A 534 1.57 -38.59 -48.90
CA ALA A 534 0.33 -38.04 -48.37
C ALA A 534 -0.03 -36.78 -49.18
N SER A 535 -1.29 -36.64 -49.55
CA SER A 535 -1.80 -35.43 -50.20
C SER A 535 -1.89 -34.28 -49.20
N ASP A 536 -1.77 -33.04 -49.67
CA ASP A 536 -1.88 -31.85 -48.82
C ASP A 536 -3.22 -31.83 -48.05
N SER A 537 -4.29 -32.37 -48.63
CA SER A 537 -5.58 -32.51 -47.95
C SER A 537 -5.57 -33.50 -46.78
N GLU A 538 -4.76 -34.54 -46.82
CA GLU A 538 -4.64 -35.51 -45.72
C GLU A 538 -3.84 -34.91 -44.55
N VAL A 539 -2.85 -34.07 -44.86
CA VAL A 539 -2.08 -33.29 -43.86
C VAL A 539 -2.97 -32.22 -43.22
N GLU A 540 -3.79 -31.53 -44.02
CA GLU A 540 -4.71 -30.48 -43.59
C GLU A 540 -5.89 -31.04 -42.76
N ASP A 541 -6.38 -32.24 -43.09
CA ASP A 541 -7.41 -32.93 -42.31
C ASP A 541 -6.89 -33.44 -40.95
N VAL A 542 -5.63 -33.89 -40.87
CA VAL A 542 -4.99 -34.27 -39.60
C VAL A 542 -4.80 -33.04 -38.70
N ALA A 543 -4.35 -31.92 -39.27
CA ALA A 543 -4.26 -30.64 -38.56
C ALA A 543 -5.63 -30.17 -38.05
N THR A 544 -6.66 -30.27 -38.89
CA THR A 544 -8.04 -29.89 -38.54
C THR A 544 -8.63 -30.78 -37.44
N SER A 545 -8.33 -32.07 -37.45
CA SER A 545 -8.75 -33.02 -36.42
C SER A 545 -8.01 -32.80 -35.08
N MET A 546 -6.74 -32.35 -35.11
CA MET A 546 -6.00 -31.93 -33.92
C MET A 546 -6.60 -30.67 -33.31
N SER A 547 -6.91 -29.65 -34.12
CA SER A 547 -7.55 -28.40 -33.67
C SER A 547 -8.89 -28.66 -32.98
N ARG A 548 -9.69 -29.61 -33.48
CA ARG A 548 -11.00 -29.97 -32.90
C ARG A 548 -10.94 -30.66 -31.54
N ARG A 549 -9.89 -31.43 -31.25
CA ARG A 549 -9.70 -32.09 -29.93
C ARG A 549 -9.05 -31.15 -28.91
N LEU A 550 -8.18 -30.24 -29.36
CA LEU A 550 -7.60 -29.19 -28.51
C LEU A 550 -8.65 -28.15 -28.05
N LEU A 551 -9.71 -27.95 -28.83
CA LEU A 551 -10.90 -27.13 -28.50
C LEU A 551 -11.70 -27.61 -27.27
N LEU A 552 -11.47 -28.82 -26.77
CA LEU A 552 -12.18 -29.38 -25.60
C LEU A 552 -11.38 -29.29 -24.30
N ASP A 553 -10.15 -28.75 -24.35
CA ASP A 553 -9.31 -28.48 -23.17
C ASP A 553 -9.34 -26.97 -22.84
N PRO A 554 -9.90 -26.56 -21.69
CA PRO A 554 -10.04 -25.14 -21.32
C PRO A 554 -8.72 -24.36 -21.19
N LEU A 555 -7.57 -25.03 -21.13
CA LEU A 555 -6.26 -24.38 -21.03
C LEU A 555 -5.63 -23.99 -22.38
N LEU A 556 -6.30 -24.27 -23.51
CA LEU A 556 -5.82 -23.93 -24.87
C LEU A 556 -6.91 -23.27 -25.73
N ASP A 557 -7.62 -22.26 -25.21
CA ASP A 557 -8.63 -21.49 -25.96
C ASP A 557 -8.03 -20.76 -27.19
N PRO A 558 -8.43 -21.12 -28.44
CA PRO A 558 -7.88 -20.57 -29.67
C PRO A 558 -8.21 -19.08 -29.93
N ARG A 559 -9.17 -18.48 -29.21
CA ARG A 559 -9.50 -17.05 -29.39
C ARG A 559 -8.39 -16.11 -28.93
N ARG A 560 -7.50 -16.59 -28.05
CA ARG A 560 -6.28 -15.86 -27.65
C ARG A 560 -5.08 -16.11 -28.54
N VAL A 561 -5.11 -17.17 -29.36
CA VAL A 561 -4.01 -17.52 -30.27
C VAL A 561 -4.18 -16.88 -31.65
N LEU A 562 -5.42 -16.76 -32.15
CA LEU A 562 -5.65 -16.19 -33.49
C LEU A 562 -5.37 -14.69 -33.61
N SER A 563 -5.49 -13.89 -32.54
CA SER A 563 -5.06 -12.48 -32.58
C SER A 563 -3.53 -12.32 -32.46
N ALA A 564 -2.80 -13.40 -32.19
CA ALA A 564 -1.33 -13.42 -32.14
C ALA A 564 -0.71 -13.89 -33.46
N LEU A 565 -1.51 -14.15 -34.50
CA LEU A 565 -1.04 -14.69 -35.78
C LEU A 565 -1.20 -13.75 -36.98
N ASP A 566 -1.74 -12.54 -36.82
CA ASP A 566 -1.92 -11.64 -37.98
C ASP A 566 -0.63 -10.94 -38.47
N ASP A 567 0.50 -11.00 -37.74
CA ASP A 567 1.77 -10.33 -38.13
C ASP A 567 3.05 -11.19 -37.95
N ALA A 568 2.98 -12.52 -38.08
CA ALA A 568 4.16 -13.39 -37.99
C ALA A 568 4.45 -14.17 -39.28
N TYR A 569 5.33 -13.63 -40.12
CA TYR A 569 6.10 -14.40 -41.10
C TYR A 569 7.39 -14.89 -40.40
N VAL A 570 7.62 -16.21 -40.38
CA VAL A 570 8.74 -16.86 -39.67
C VAL A 570 9.83 -17.27 -40.68
N GLU A 571 11.05 -16.79 -40.46
CA GLU A 571 12.29 -17.43 -40.92
C GLU A 571 13.29 -17.35 -39.73
N ASP A 572 13.91 -18.49 -39.36
CA ASP A 572 14.84 -18.70 -38.23
C ASP A 572 14.29 -18.82 -36.80
N GLY A 573 13.20 -19.58 -36.66
CA GLY A 573 12.86 -20.48 -35.54
C GLY A 573 13.37 -20.14 -34.13
N ILE A 574 12.52 -19.49 -33.33
CA ILE A 574 12.50 -19.64 -31.86
C ILE A 574 11.07 -19.60 -31.32
N ALA A 575 10.69 -20.67 -30.63
CA ALA A 575 9.63 -20.71 -29.63
C ALA A 575 10.05 -21.70 -28.52
N ILE A 576 9.73 -21.40 -27.25
CA ILE A 576 9.71 -22.42 -26.20
C ILE A 576 8.33 -22.36 -25.51
N GLY A 577 7.71 -23.52 -25.37
CA GLY A 577 6.45 -23.72 -24.65
C GLY A 577 6.69 -24.48 -23.34
N GLY A 578 5.91 -24.15 -22.31
CA GLY A 578 6.00 -24.69 -20.95
C GLY A 578 6.82 -23.80 -20.01
N ARG A 579 6.18 -22.75 -19.45
CA ARG A 579 6.69 -21.79 -18.43
C ARG A 579 7.88 -20.87 -18.79
N ILE A 580 8.56 -21.05 -19.92
CA ILE A 580 9.54 -20.08 -20.47
C ILE A 580 9.02 -19.66 -21.85
N ALA A 581 8.70 -18.38 -22.08
CA ALA A 581 8.00 -17.98 -23.32
C ALA A 581 8.93 -17.45 -24.41
N TYR A 582 10.11 -16.93 -24.06
CA TYR A 582 10.99 -16.32 -25.07
C TYR A 582 12.47 -16.62 -24.81
N VAL A 583 13.14 -17.05 -25.88
CA VAL A 583 14.59 -16.92 -26.04
C VAL A 583 14.81 -15.79 -27.05
N LEU A 584 15.36 -14.66 -26.62
CA LEU A 584 15.92 -13.72 -27.60
C LEU A 584 17.25 -14.32 -28.07
N ALA A 585 17.26 -15.01 -29.22
CA ALA A 585 18.52 -15.27 -29.89
C ALA A 585 18.87 -14.07 -30.75
N LEU A 586 20.12 -13.67 -30.63
CA LEU A 586 20.70 -12.61 -31.43
C LEU A 586 21.57 -13.27 -32.49
N ARG A 587 21.38 -12.85 -33.74
CA ARG A 587 22.10 -13.40 -34.89
C ARG A 587 23.60 -13.07 -34.81
N GLY A 588 24.45 -14.09 -34.88
CA GLY A 588 25.91 -13.98 -35.01
C GLY A 588 26.64 -15.27 -34.61
N PRO A 589 27.92 -15.47 -35.00
CA PRO A 589 28.72 -16.61 -34.56
C PRO A 589 29.01 -16.51 -33.06
N GLY A 590 28.54 -17.48 -32.25
CA GLY A 590 28.66 -17.49 -30.78
C GLY A 590 27.36 -17.29 -29.99
N LYS A 591 26.26 -17.91 -30.44
CA LYS A 591 24.86 -17.78 -29.95
C LYS A 591 24.71 -17.83 -28.42
N ARG A 592 23.98 -16.88 -27.81
CA ARG A 592 23.62 -16.85 -26.36
C ARG A 592 22.23 -16.27 -26.12
N ALA A 593 21.55 -16.81 -25.09
CA ALA A 593 20.14 -16.59 -24.79
C ALA A 593 19.93 -15.63 -23.60
N VAL A 594 18.96 -14.72 -23.72
CA VAL A 594 18.34 -14.02 -22.58
C VAL A 594 16.98 -14.69 -22.32
N PHE A 595 16.75 -15.09 -21.06
CA PHE A 595 15.56 -15.85 -20.66
C PHE A 595 14.48 -14.92 -20.13
N VAL A 596 13.24 -15.09 -20.62
CA VAL A 596 12.05 -14.40 -20.13
C VAL A 596 11.02 -15.43 -19.64
N ASP A 597 10.52 -15.25 -18.43
CA ASP A 597 9.49 -16.10 -17.82
C ASP A 597 8.14 -15.95 -18.56
N ALA A 598 7.52 -17.06 -18.96
CA ALA A 598 6.26 -17.05 -19.73
C ALA A 598 5.03 -16.59 -18.94
N GLU A 599 5.01 -16.91 -17.65
CA GLU A 599 3.85 -16.73 -16.78
C GLU A 599 3.88 -15.34 -16.12
N PHE A 600 5.06 -14.71 -16.08
CA PHE A 600 5.26 -13.45 -15.37
C PHE A 600 6.00 -12.36 -16.18
N GLY A 601 6.48 -12.63 -17.41
CA GLY A 601 6.97 -11.60 -18.35
C GLY A 601 8.24 -10.84 -17.94
N PHE A 602 9.14 -11.43 -17.14
CA PHE A 602 10.34 -10.77 -16.60
C PHE A 602 11.61 -11.03 -17.44
N PRO A 603 12.41 -10.00 -17.81
CA PRO A 603 13.75 -10.20 -18.32
C PRO A 603 14.72 -10.57 -17.20
N LEU A 604 15.32 -11.76 -17.27
CA LEU A 604 16.42 -12.14 -16.39
C LEU A 604 17.71 -11.49 -16.93
N GLY A 605 18.16 -10.40 -16.31
CA GLY A 605 19.49 -9.85 -16.58
C GLY A 605 20.54 -10.92 -16.29
N CYS A 606 21.24 -11.41 -17.32
CA CYS A 606 22.19 -12.51 -17.17
C CYS A 606 23.64 -12.01 -17.16
N ARG A 607 24.39 -12.48 -16.17
CA ARG A 607 25.85 -12.56 -16.20
C ARG A 607 26.22 -14.00 -16.48
N TYR A 608 27.05 -14.26 -17.48
CA TYR A 608 27.55 -15.59 -17.79
C TYR A 608 29.03 -15.50 -18.15
N ARG A 609 29.80 -16.58 -17.89
CA ARG A 609 31.19 -16.65 -18.34
C ARG A 609 31.22 -17.19 -19.76
N ASP A 610 31.84 -16.43 -20.65
CA ASP A 610 32.05 -16.84 -22.03
C ASP A 610 33.09 -17.97 -22.09
N PRO A 611 32.74 -19.18 -22.54
CA PRO A 611 33.66 -20.32 -22.54
C PRO A 611 34.83 -20.14 -23.51
N ASP A 612 34.69 -19.32 -24.56
CA ASP A 612 35.71 -19.14 -25.59
C ASP A 612 36.78 -18.10 -25.18
N ILE A 613 36.42 -17.12 -24.34
CA ILE A 613 37.34 -16.04 -23.90
C ILE A 613 37.52 -15.94 -22.39
N GLY A 614 36.92 -16.87 -21.61
CA GLY A 614 37.09 -16.99 -20.15
C GLY A 614 36.64 -15.79 -19.32
N SER A 615 36.05 -14.77 -19.95
CA SER A 615 35.68 -13.49 -19.35
C SER A 615 34.21 -13.46 -18.96
N LEU A 616 33.90 -12.78 -17.86
CA LEU A 616 32.52 -12.55 -17.43
C LEU A 616 31.85 -11.58 -18.41
N ILE A 617 30.76 -12.03 -19.03
CA ILE A 617 29.92 -11.24 -19.89
C ILE A 617 28.64 -10.84 -19.14
N GLU A 618 28.38 -9.54 -19.08
CA GLU A 618 27.21 -8.92 -18.49
C GLU A 618 26.30 -8.39 -19.61
N ILE A 619 25.04 -8.81 -19.62
CA ILE A 619 24.02 -8.19 -20.48
C ILE A 619 23.27 -7.15 -19.65
N ARG A 620 23.50 -5.88 -19.99
CA ARG A 620 22.99 -4.70 -19.30
C ARG A 620 21.88 -4.08 -20.13
N ILE A 621 20.63 -4.11 -19.68
CA ILE A 621 19.59 -3.28 -20.30
C ILE A 621 19.96 -1.81 -20.09
N THR A 622 20.12 -1.08 -21.19
CA THR A 622 20.59 0.32 -21.22
C THR A 622 19.53 1.31 -21.65
N GLU A 623 18.49 0.89 -22.37
CA GLU A 623 17.38 1.77 -22.74
C GLU A 623 16.05 1.06 -22.53
N PHE A 624 15.03 1.87 -22.26
CA PHE A 624 13.64 1.47 -22.09
C PHE A 624 12.76 2.38 -22.94
N ALA A 625 11.67 1.85 -23.52
CA ALA A 625 10.58 2.63 -24.08
C ALA A 625 9.32 2.49 -23.22
N ARG A 626 8.50 3.53 -23.30
CA ARG A 626 7.27 3.67 -22.53
C ARG A 626 6.06 3.67 -23.46
N ASP A 627 5.01 2.98 -23.04
CA ASP A 627 3.68 3.00 -23.68
C ASP A 627 2.61 3.31 -22.61
N GLY A 628 2.15 4.56 -22.52
CA GLY A 628 1.29 5.00 -21.41
C GLY A 628 2.01 4.88 -20.07
N ASP A 629 1.51 4.09 -19.10
CA ASP A 629 2.18 3.86 -17.80
C ASP A 629 3.08 2.60 -17.79
N ARG A 630 3.31 2.00 -18.96
CA ARG A 630 4.08 0.78 -19.14
C ARG A 630 5.53 1.08 -19.48
N VAL A 631 6.45 0.42 -18.81
CA VAL A 631 7.88 0.43 -19.12
C VAL A 631 8.28 -0.89 -19.78
N THR A 632 8.98 -0.81 -20.91
CA THR A 632 9.56 -1.97 -21.61
C THR A 632 11.02 -1.72 -21.99
N PRO A 633 11.92 -2.69 -21.83
CA PRO A 633 13.31 -2.53 -22.26
C PRO A 633 13.41 -2.50 -23.79
N THR A 634 14.18 -1.57 -24.34
CA THR A 634 14.37 -1.39 -25.81
C THR A 634 15.82 -1.52 -26.27
N ARG A 635 16.79 -1.47 -25.35
CA ARG A 635 18.20 -1.67 -25.69
C ARG A 635 18.95 -2.36 -24.56
N ALA A 636 19.92 -3.20 -24.91
CA ALA A 636 20.84 -3.81 -23.97
C ALA A 636 22.29 -3.79 -24.49
N GLU A 637 23.26 -3.56 -23.62
CA GLU A 637 24.70 -3.70 -23.89
C GLU A 637 25.21 -5.05 -23.42
N VAL A 638 26.02 -5.72 -24.24
CA VAL A 638 26.84 -6.86 -23.85
C VAL A 638 28.19 -6.35 -23.42
N ARG A 639 28.62 -6.65 -22.22
CA ARG A 639 29.84 -6.11 -21.64
C ARG A 639 30.77 -7.22 -21.19
N ALA A 640 32.04 -7.16 -21.57
CA ALA A 640 33.09 -7.98 -20.98
C ALA A 640 33.87 -7.13 -19.98
N GLY A 641 33.54 -7.24 -18.69
CA GLY A 641 34.00 -6.28 -17.69
C GLY A 641 33.50 -4.86 -17.97
N LEU A 642 34.39 -3.86 -18.01
CA LEU A 642 34.00 -2.46 -18.26
C LEU A 642 33.75 -2.15 -19.75
N ARG A 643 34.23 -2.99 -20.68
CA ARG A 643 34.11 -2.76 -22.12
C ARG A 643 32.78 -3.25 -22.67
N VAL A 644 32.04 -2.37 -23.33
CA VAL A 644 30.89 -2.72 -24.16
C VAL A 644 31.42 -3.43 -25.41
N ARG A 645 31.06 -4.71 -25.56
CA ARG A 645 31.40 -5.55 -26.70
C ARG A 645 30.40 -5.35 -27.83
N GLU A 646 29.13 -5.24 -27.47
CA GLU A 646 28.02 -5.17 -28.42
C GLU A 646 26.85 -4.40 -27.81
N THR A 647 25.98 -3.87 -28.66
CA THR A 647 24.73 -3.26 -28.22
C THR A 647 23.57 -3.77 -29.05
N TRP A 648 22.53 -4.22 -28.36
CA TRP A 648 21.36 -4.92 -28.88
C TRP A 648 20.14 -4.02 -28.81
N LYS A 649 19.33 -4.01 -29.87
CA LYS A 649 18.02 -3.37 -29.91
C LYS A 649 16.96 -4.44 -29.63
N ILE A 650 16.03 -4.18 -28.72
CA ILE A 650 14.98 -5.11 -28.29
C ILE A 650 13.68 -4.70 -28.98
N ASP A 651 13.13 -5.56 -29.84
CA ASP A 651 11.92 -5.26 -30.62
C ASP A 651 10.65 -5.18 -29.75
N GLN A 652 9.77 -4.24 -30.07
CA GLN A 652 8.61 -3.82 -29.27
C GLN A 652 7.42 -4.80 -29.23
N GLY A 653 7.58 -6.03 -29.75
CA GLY A 653 6.51 -7.03 -29.88
C GLY A 653 6.33 -7.98 -28.69
N ALA A 654 7.19 -7.95 -27.68
CA ALA A 654 7.05 -8.85 -26.53
C ALA A 654 5.81 -8.47 -25.68
N PRO A 655 4.90 -9.41 -25.37
CA PRO A 655 3.77 -9.14 -24.51
C PRO A 655 4.31 -8.71 -23.16
N SER A 656 4.13 -7.44 -22.88
CA SER A 656 4.80 -6.83 -21.77
C SER A 656 4.10 -7.23 -20.47
N PHE A 657 4.83 -7.12 -19.37
CA PHE A 657 4.39 -7.44 -18.01
C PHE A 657 2.95 -7.03 -17.63
N LEU A 658 2.41 -5.94 -18.19
CA LEU A 658 1.12 -5.39 -17.79
C LEU A 658 -0.16 -6.06 -18.34
N ALA A 659 -0.06 -7.03 -19.26
CA ALA A 659 -1.25 -7.66 -19.83
C ALA A 659 -1.91 -8.71 -18.90
N MET A 660 -1.23 -9.12 -17.82
CA MET A 660 -1.71 -10.17 -16.90
C MET A 660 -2.57 -9.66 -15.74
N THR A 661 -2.97 -8.38 -15.77
CA THR A 661 -3.98 -7.86 -14.85
C THR A 661 -5.37 -8.00 -15.45
N GLU A 662 -5.89 -9.23 -15.54
CA GLU A 662 -7.35 -9.36 -15.65
C GLU A 662 -7.96 -8.65 -14.44
N ALA A 663 -8.75 -7.62 -14.73
CA ALA A 663 -9.46 -6.86 -13.74
C ALA A 663 -10.43 -7.80 -13.02
N VAL A 664 -10.05 -8.27 -11.84
CA VAL A 664 -11.01 -8.80 -10.88
C VAL A 664 -11.94 -7.63 -10.53
N PRO A 665 -13.26 -7.77 -10.67
CA PRO A 665 -14.20 -6.73 -10.28
C PRO A 665 -13.99 -6.41 -8.80
N VAL A 666 -13.67 -5.15 -8.50
CA VAL A 666 -13.36 -4.64 -7.16
C VAL A 666 -14.66 -4.43 -6.39
N PRO A 667 -14.93 -5.16 -5.28
CA PRO A 667 -16.13 -4.95 -4.49
C PRO A 667 -15.88 -4.04 -3.26
N SER A 668 -15.56 -2.76 -3.48
CA SER A 668 -15.72 -1.67 -2.48
C SER A 668 -16.26 -0.36 -3.01
N ASP A 669 -16.69 -0.36 -4.28
CA ASP A 669 -17.18 0.80 -5.02
C ASP A 669 -18.24 1.65 -4.28
N THR A 670 -18.92 1.14 -3.25
CA THR A 670 -20.02 1.89 -2.61
C THR A 670 -19.56 2.96 -1.62
N VAL A 671 -18.52 2.72 -0.82
CA VAL A 671 -18.08 3.67 0.22
C VAL A 671 -17.15 4.72 -0.37
N ALA A 672 -16.17 4.29 -1.15
CA ALA A 672 -15.22 5.19 -1.81
C ALA A 672 -15.91 6.15 -2.81
N LYS A 673 -16.88 5.68 -3.62
CA LYS A 673 -17.70 6.57 -4.48
C LYS A 673 -18.56 7.57 -3.69
N ARG A 674 -18.89 7.29 -2.43
CA ARG A 674 -19.60 8.25 -1.56
C ARG A 674 -18.67 9.28 -0.95
N LEU A 675 -17.41 8.93 -0.72
CA LEU A 675 -16.42 9.81 -0.09
C LEU A 675 -15.93 10.90 -1.01
N GLU A 676 -15.70 10.62 -2.29
CA GLU A 676 -15.20 11.61 -3.25
C GLU A 676 -16.05 12.90 -3.26
N PRO A 677 -17.39 12.87 -3.42
CA PRO A 677 -18.22 14.08 -3.32
C PRO A 677 -18.17 14.79 -1.96
N LEU A 678 -17.83 14.08 -0.88
CA LEU A 678 -17.69 14.68 0.46
C LEU A 678 -16.32 15.35 0.62
N MET A 679 -15.27 14.83 -0.01
CA MET A 679 -13.95 15.48 -0.02
C MET A 679 -14.01 16.85 -0.68
N HIS A 680 -14.88 17.03 -1.69
CA HIS A 680 -15.14 18.33 -2.31
C HIS A 680 -15.87 19.33 -1.41
N SER A 681 -16.37 18.90 -0.25
CA SER A 681 -16.99 19.77 0.74
C SER A 681 -16.04 20.29 1.81
N VAL A 682 -14.80 19.81 1.78
CA VAL A 682 -13.74 20.19 2.71
C VAL A 682 -12.61 20.84 1.91
N VAL A 683 -12.04 21.93 2.44
CA VAL A 683 -10.98 22.71 1.82
C VAL A 683 -9.77 22.84 2.74
N LYS A 684 -8.62 23.17 2.16
CA LYS A 684 -7.38 23.42 2.90
C LYS A 684 -7.32 24.90 3.25
N VAL A 685 -7.03 25.22 4.50
CA VAL A 685 -6.98 26.60 5.00
C VAL A 685 -5.56 26.91 5.45
N PHE A 686 -4.98 27.98 4.93
CA PHE A 686 -3.67 28.49 5.31
C PHE A 686 -3.82 29.91 5.80
N GLY A 687 -3.13 30.29 6.86
CA GLY A 687 -3.13 31.68 7.31
C GLY A 687 -1.76 32.11 7.81
N LYS A 688 -1.74 33.07 8.73
CA LYS A 688 -0.51 33.64 9.29
C LYS A 688 -0.48 33.46 10.79
N SER A 689 0.53 32.73 11.29
CA SER A 689 0.62 32.40 12.71
C SER A 689 1.41 33.38 13.56
N GLY A 690 2.10 34.36 12.95
CA GLY A 690 2.86 35.40 13.66
C GLY A 690 4.05 34.90 14.51
N PHE A 691 4.16 33.59 14.75
CA PHE A 691 5.13 32.92 15.61
C PHE A 691 5.59 31.62 14.96
N ALA A 692 6.91 31.39 14.91
CA ALA A 692 7.51 30.25 14.21
C ALA A 692 7.12 28.85 14.74
N LYS A 693 6.52 28.76 15.94
CA LYS A 693 6.13 27.49 16.58
C LYS A 693 4.64 27.17 16.46
N ILE A 694 3.85 28.03 15.82
CA ILE A 694 2.42 27.81 15.64
C ILE A 694 2.18 27.47 14.17
N GLU A 695 1.57 26.33 13.94
CA GLU A 695 1.30 25.80 12.61
C GLU A 695 0.22 26.59 11.89
N ALA A 696 0.57 27.42 10.90
CA ALA A 696 -0.36 28.32 10.22
C ALA A 696 -1.28 27.66 9.16
N TYR A 697 -1.72 26.41 9.37
CA TYR A 697 -2.54 25.65 8.42
C TYR A 697 -3.65 24.86 9.13
N GLY A 698 -4.69 24.48 8.39
CA GLY A 698 -5.90 23.85 8.90
C GLY A 698 -6.80 23.34 7.78
N SER A 699 -8.02 22.95 8.14
CA SER A 699 -9.06 22.52 7.22
C SER A 699 -10.30 23.41 7.38
N GLY A 700 -11.20 23.40 6.41
CA GLY A 700 -12.46 24.14 6.48
C GLY A 700 -13.59 23.43 5.75
N LEU A 701 -14.83 23.67 6.15
CA LEU A 701 -16.05 23.16 5.54
C LEU A 701 -16.65 24.23 4.62
N VAL A 702 -16.97 23.88 3.39
CA VAL A 702 -17.67 24.79 2.46
C VAL A 702 -19.15 24.83 2.86
N VAL A 703 -19.69 26.01 3.14
CA VAL A 703 -21.04 26.17 3.71
C VAL A 703 -22.00 26.99 2.85
N SER A 704 -21.54 27.54 1.73
CA SER A 704 -22.39 28.28 0.78
C SER A 704 -21.97 28.05 -0.67
N ALA A 705 -22.88 28.36 -1.61
CA ALA A 705 -22.61 28.28 -3.05
C ALA A 705 -21.64 29.38 -3.51
N GLU A 706 -21.51 30.44 -2.73
CA GLU A 706 -20.56 31.54 -2.95
C GLU A 706 -19.16 31.20 -2.44
N GLY A 707 -18.98 30.03 -1.83
CA GLY A 707 -17.70 29.55 -1.31
C GLY A 707 -17.36 30.05 0.09
N ASP A 708 -18.33 30.45 0.92
CA ASP A 708 -18.06 30.73 2.34
C ASP A 708 -17.56 29.46 3.04
N VAL A 709 -16.61 29.62 3.97
CA VAL A 709 -15.92 28.49 4.63
C VAL A 709 -16.02 28.61 6.15
N LEU A 710 -16.52 27.57 6.80
CA LEU A 710 -16.48 27.40 8.26
C LEU A 710 -15.18 26.70 8.65
N THR A 711 -14.44 27.24 9.62
CA THR A 711 -13.21 26.63 10.12
C THR A 711 -13.06 26.83 11.62
N TRP A 712 -12.01 26.24 12.19
CA TRP A 712 -11.62 26.42 13.58
C TRP A 712 -10.92 27.78 13.81
N SER A 713 -11.30 28.46 14.88
CA SER A 713 -10.76 29.76 15.30
C SER A 713 -9.47 29.52 16.07
N HIS A 714 -8.34 29.72 15.39
CA HIS A 714 -7.03 29.54 16.02
C HIS A 714 -6.03 30.61 15.61
N ALA A 715 -4.83 30.51 16.20
CA ALA A 715 -3.68 31.36 15.96
C ALA A 715 -3.20 31.39 14.49
N ASN A 716 -3.83 30.64 13.60
CA ASN A 716 -3.53 30.62 12.16
C ASN A 716 -4.22 31.77 11.42
N LEU A 717 -5.19 32.42 12.06
CA LEU A 717 -5.97 33.55 11.53
C LEU A 717 -5.69 34.83 12.32
N LEU A 718 -4.48 35.02 12.89
CA LEU A 718 -4.19 36.15 13.79
C LEU A 718 -4.43 37.52 13.16
N ASP A 719 -4.18 37.66 11.85
CA ASP A 719 -4.44 38.89 11.10
C ASP A 719 -5.82 38.91 10.41
N GLY A 720 -6.67 37.91 10.71
CA GLY A 720 -8.00 37.76 10.13
C GLY A 720 -8.01 37.32 8.67
N ASN A 721 -6.87 36.96 8.09
CA ASN A 721 -6.74 36.59 6.67
C ASN A 721 -6.35 35.14 6.51
N ALA A 722 -6.84 34.55 5.43
CA ALA A 722 -6.52 33.19 5.05
C ALA A 722 -6.34 33.08 3.53
N ARG A 723 -5.62 32.06 3.10
CA ARG A 723 -5.70 31.49 1.76
C ARG A 723 -6.41 30.15 1.87
N VAL A 724 -7.41 29.95 1.04
CA VAL A 724 -8.14 28.70 0.95
C VAL A 724 -7.77 28.03 -0.36
N VAL A 725 -7.47 26.73 -0.30
CA VAL A 725 -7.17 25.93 -1.49
C VAL A 725 -8.29 24.94 -1.73
N PHE A 726 -8.86 25.01 -2.93
CA PHE A 726 -9.96 24.18 -3.38
C PHE A 726 -9.46 22.83 -3.94
N PRO A 727 -10.35 21.83 -4.12
CA PRO A 727 -9.98 20.51 -4.63
C PRO A 727 -9.31 20.53 -6.01
N ASP A 728 -9.64 21.49 -6.86
CA ASP A 728 -8.99 21.71 -8.15
C ASP A 728 -7.60 22.36 -8.05
N GLY A 729 -7.13 22.64 -6.82
CA GLY A 729 -5.88 23.30 -6.52
C GLY A 729 -5.96 24.82 -6.53
N SER A 730 -7.05 25.44 -6.98
CA SER A 730 -7.17 26.89 -7.03
C SER A 730 -7.06 27.53 -5.65
N VAL A 731 -6.34 28.65 -5.57
CA VAL A 731 -6.04 29.35 -4.31
C VAL A 731 -6.74 30.69 -4.29
N HIS A 732 -7.49 30.94 -3.22
CA HIS A 732 -8.31 32.14 -3.07
C HIS A 732 -8.03 32.83 -1.75
N ASP A 733 -7.98 34.16 -1.76
CA ASP A 733 -7.81 34.97 -0.55
C ASP A 733 -9.14 35.14 0.18
N TYR A 734 -9.14 34.89 1.48
CA TYR A 734 -10.28 34.95 2.37
C TYR A 734 -10.03 35.91 3.52
N MET A 735 -11.13 36.44 4.07
CA MET A 735 -11.12 37.24 5.29
C MET A 735 -12.14 36.70 6.29
N ARG A 736 -11.82 36.83 7.58
CA ARG A 736 -12.72 36.48 8.68
C ARG A 736 -13.92 37.41 8.69
N GLN A 737 -15.11 36.82 8.64
CA GLN A 737 -16.38 37.55 8.69
C GLN A 737 -16.93 37.64 10.12
N ILE A 738 -17.12 36.49 10.78
CA ILE A 738 -17.63 36.38 12.15
C ILE A 738 -16.95 35.22 12.88
N GLU A 739 -16.96 35.27 14.21
CA GLU A 739 -16.36 34.27 15.10
C GLU A 739 -17.35 33.92 16.22
N HIS A 740 -17.42 32.64 16.57
CA HIS A 740 -18.14 32.10 17.70
C HIS A 740 -17.14 31.78 18.82
N PRO A 741 -16.92 32.68 19.79
CA PRO A 741 -15.84 32.55 20.76
C PRO A 741 -16.00 31.31 21.66
N ASP A 742 -17.24 30.96 22.03
CA ASP A 742 -17.48 29.84 22.93
C ASP A 742 -17.26 28.49 22.28
N LEU A 743 -17.55 28.32 20.99
CA LEU A 743 -17.34 27.09 20.21
C LEU A 743 -15.99 27.10 19.50
N GLY A 744 -15.26 28.22 19.49
CA GLY A 744 -14.03 28.36 18.71
C GLY A 744 -14.25 28.19 17.20
N ALA A 745 -15.42 28.56 16.64
CA ALA A 745 -15.70 28.43 15.20
C ALA A 745 -15.64 29.79 14.48
N THR A 746 -15.08 29.85 13.27
CA THR A 746 -14.92 31.09 12.50
C THR A 746 -15.49 30.91 11.09
N MET A 747 -16.22 31.91 10.61
CA MET A 747 -16.66 32.03 9.23
C MET A 747 -15.67 32.86 8.42
N LEU A 748 -15.21 32.30 7.30
CA LEU A 748 -14.38 32.96 6.31
C LEU A 748 -15.21 33.23 5.04
N ARG A 749 -14.99 34.41 4.45
CA ARG A 749 -15.59 34.80 3.17
C ARG A 749 -14.50 35.15 2.16
N PRO A 750 -14.64 34.77 0.88
CA PRO A 750 -13.68 35.17 -0.15
C PRO A 750 -13.64 36.70 -0.28
N ARG A 751 -12.43 37.25 -0.45
CA ARG A 751 -12.23 38.70 -0.63
C ARG A 751 -12.72 39.20 -1.99
N LEU A 752 -12.65 38.34 -3.00
CA LEU A 752 -13.11 38.59 -4.36
C LEU A 752 -14.05 37.46 -4.79
N PRO A 753 -15.03 37.73 -5.68
CA PRO A 753 -15.88 36.67 -6.22
C PRO A 753 -15.05 35.54 -6.85
N ILE A 754 -15.34 34.30 -6.46
CA ILE A 754 -14.66 33.12 -6.99
C ILE A 754 -15.23 32.80 -8.39
N PRO A 755 -14.39 32.57 -9.41
CA PRO A 755 -14.85 32.13 -10.72
C PRO A 755 -15.68 30.84 -10.64
N LYS A 756 -16.74 30.76 -11.45
CA LYS A 756 -17.67 29.63 -11.45
C LYS A 756 -16.98 28.27 -11.64
N LEU A 757 -15.96 28.20 -12.50
CA LEU A 757 -15.19 26.99 -12.74
C LEU A 757 -14.62 26.37 -11.44
N HIS A 758 -14.13 27.22 -10.53
CA HIS A 758 -13.58 26.78 -9.24
C HIS A 758 -14.69 26.49 -8.23
N LEU A 759 -15.80 27.24 -8.27
CA LEU A 759 -16.97 26.92 -7.43
C LEU A 759 -17.60 25.57 -7.79
N ASP A 760 -17.58 25.19 -9.06
CA ASP A 760 -18.06 23.89 -9.55
C ASP A 760 -17.17 22.73 -9.01
N SER A 761 -15.95 23.02 -8.53
CA SER A 761 -15.07 22.03 -7.88
C SER A 761 -15.35 21.84 -6.40
N VAL A 762 -16.26 22.58 -5.77
CA VAL A 762 -16.58 22.44 -4.34
C VAL A 762 -18.06 22.13 -4.13
N ARG A 763 -18.37 21.55 -2.97
CA ARG A 763 -19.73 21.20 -2.57
C ARG A 763 -20.08 21.86 -1.24
N SER A 764 -21.09 22.74 -1.24
CA SER A 764 -21.60 23.32 0.01
C SER A 764 -22.34 22.28 0.87
N LEU A 765 -22.09 22.29 2.17
CA LEU A 765 -22.76 21.45 3.16
C LEU A 765 -24.01 22.11 3.74
N THR A 766 -24.96 21.27 4.11
CA THR A 766 -26.12 21.64 4.93
C THR A 766 -25.86 21.22 6.37
N PHE A 767 -26.18 22.10 7.32
CA PHE A 767 -26.04 21.81 8.75
C PHE A 767 -27.40 21.46 9.33
N PRO A 768 -27.59 20.26 9.90
CA PRO A 768 -28.85 19.89 10.51
C PRO A 768 -29.13 20.77 11.74
N SER A 769 -30.33 21.31 11.86
CA SER A 769 -30.74 22.08 13.03
C SER A 769 -31.13 21.22 14.23
N THR A 770 -31.40 19.93 14.00
CA THR A 770 -31.80 18.96 15.03
C THR A 770 -30.62 18.12 15.46
N ARG A 771 -30.52 17.86 16.77
CA ARG A 771 -29.53 16.96 17.34
C ARG A 771 -29.69 15.55 16.74
N THR A 772 -28.59 15.00 16.23
CA THR A 772 -28.53 13.60 15.80
C THR A 772 -28.05 12.77 16.98
N GLU A 773 -28.86 11.82 17.45
CA GLU A 773 -28.43 10.88 18.47
C GLU A 773 -27.46 9.87 17.84
N LEU A 774 -26.22 9.88 18.32
CA LEU A 774 -25.16 9.00 17.85
C LEU A 774 -24.77 8.05 18.98
N GLU A 775 -25.04 6.76 18.78
CA GLU A 775 -24.68 5.72 19.73
C GLU A 775 -23.16 5.44 19.67
N PRO A 776 -22.51 5.11 20.80
CA PRO A 776 -21.16 4.56 20.79
C PRO A 776 -21.03 3.37 19.81
N GLY A 777 -19.98 3.38 19.00
CA GLY A 777 -19.76 2.41 17.93
C GLY A 777 -20.32 2.83 16.57
N THR A 778 -21.01 3.97 16.46
CA THR A 778 -21.48 4.50 15.17
C THR A 778 -20.28 4.78 14.25
N PRO A 779 -20.17 4.16 13.06
CA PRO A 779 -19.03 4.32 12.17
C PRO A 779 -19.01 5.71 11.52
N VAL A 780 -17.81 6.29 11.45
CA VAL A 780 -17.59 7.65 10.93
C VAL A 780 -16.32 7.73 10.09
N PHE A 781 -16.29 8.68 9.18
CA PHE A 781 -15.10 9.13 8.48
C PHE A 781 -14.75 10.55 8.92
N SER A 782 -13.46 10.81 9.12
CA SER A 782 -12.93 12.15 9.21
C SER A 782 -12.30 12.55 7.88
N ILE A 783 -12.54 13.77 7.41
CA ILE A 783 -11.94 14.32 6.18
C ILE A 783 -11.23 15.62 6.54
N SER A 784 -9.91 15.67 6.32
CA SER A 784 -9.11 16.85 6.67
C SER A 784 -7.72 16.88 6.02
N ASN A 785 -7.02 18.01 6.12
CA ASN A 785 -5.62 18.15 5.72
C ASN A 785 -4.66 17.91 6.89
N MET A 786 -4.66 16.68 7.38
CA MET A 786 -3.85 16.28 8.52
C MET A 786 -2.35 16.39 8.20
N PHE A 787 -1.56 16.97 9.11
CA PHE A 787 -0.11 17.24 9.02
C PHE A 787 0.35 18.01 7.76
N LYS A 788 -0.56 18.75 7.10
CA LYS A 788 -0.29 19.44 5.82
C LYS A 788 0.23 18.47 4.74
N LEU A 789 -0.20 17.22 4.79
CA LEU A 789 0.25 16.18 3.86
C LEU A 789 -0.30 16.38 2.46
N ALA A 790 -1.53 16.89 2.37
CA ALA A 790 -2.17 17.20 1.10
C ALA A 790 -1.85 18.65 0.72
N GLU A 791 -0.99 18.83 -0.27
CA GLU A 791 -0.74 20.15 -0.86
C GLU A 791 -1.65 20.39 -2.06
N PHE A 792 -2.09 21.64 -2.25
CA PHE A 792 -2.79 22.10 -3.45
C PHE A 792 -3.94 21.23 -4.00
N ALA A 793 -3.79 20.62 -5.17
CA ALA A 793 -4.80 19.75 -5.79
C ALA A 793 -4.78 18.31 -5.26
N GLU A 794 -3.83 17.95 -4.40
CA GLU A 794 -3.79 16.60 -3.84
C GLU A 794 -5.06 16.32 -3.00
N PRO A 795 -5.67 15.13 -3.10
CA PRO A 795 -6.87 14.81 -2.32
C PRO A 795 -6.63 14.98 -0.80
N LEU A 796 -7.65 15.33 -0.03
CA LEU A 796 -7.55 15.41 1.44
C LEU A 796 -7.32 14.02 2.08
N SER A 797 -6.89 14.00 3.34
CA SER A 797 -6.78 12.76 4.10
C SER A 797 -8.14 12.31 4.63
N VAL A 798 -8.42 11.01 4.52
CA VAL A 798 -9.58 10.35 5.14
C VAL A 798 -9.12 9.38 6.22
N THR A 799 -9.76 9.41 7.38
CA THR A 799 -9.55 8.39 8.43
C THR A 799 -10.88 7.78 8.84
N PHE A 800 -10.87 6.51 9.17
CA PHE A 800 -12.04 5.76 9.63
C PHE A 800 -12.03 5.63 11.15
N GLY A 801 -13.21 5.59 11.75
CA GLY A 801 -13.35 5.43 13.18
C GLY A 801 -14.79 5.19 13.60
N VAL A 802 -15.02 5.32 14.91
CA VAL A 802 -16.35 5.28 15.50
C VAL A 802 -16.59 6.47 16.42
N VAL A 803 -17.85 6.84 16.63
CA VAL A 803 -18.24 7.67 17.77
C VAL A 803 -18.01 6.86 19.04
N VAL A 804 -17.26 7.41 19.99
CA VAL A 804 -16.97 6.77 21.27
C VAL A 804 -17.97 7.22 22.34
N SER A 805 -18.25 8.53 22.38
CA SER A 805 -19.18 9.13 23.34
C SER A 805 -19.53 10.56 22.94
N SER A 806 -20.68 11.05 23.40
CA SER A 806 -21.05 12.47 23.39
C SER A 806 -21.00 13.04 24.81
N LEU A 807 -20.45 14.23 25.01
CA LEU A 807 -20.44 14.88 26.32
C LEU A 807 -20.54 16.39 26.22
N ARG A 808 -20.99 17.04 27.30
CA ARG A 808 -21.01 18.50 27.43
C ARG A 808 -19.76 18.99 28.15
N SER A 809 -18.91 19.71 27.44
CA SER A 809 -17.63 20.19 27.97
C SER A 809 -17.81 21.23 29.07
N ASP A 810 -18.89 21.99 28.99
CA ASP A 810 -19.25 23.04 29.93
C ASP A 810 -19.72 22.48 31.28
N LEU A 811 -20.16 21.22 31.35
CA LEU A 811 -20.62 20.58 32.59
C LEU A 811 -19.49 19.87 33.37
N ARG A 812 -18.23 19.98 32.92
CA ARG A 812 -17.08 19.33 33.58
C ARG A 812 -16.46 20.18 34.69
N LEU A 813 -16.13 19.52 35.80
CA LEU A 813 -15.44 20.11 36.96
C LEU A 813 -13.91 20.05 36.82
N ASN A 814 -13.20 21.03 37.37
CA ASN A 814 -11.73 21.12 37.50
C ASN A 814 -10.91 21.43 36.23
N LEU A 815 -11.49 21.91 35.13
CA LEU A 815 -10.66 22.24 33.97
C LEU A 815 -9.99 23.61 34.13
N ARG A 816 -8.65 23.60 34.26
CA ARG A 816 -7.84 24.62 33.59
C ARG A 816 -8.14 24.52 32.08
N ARG A 817 -8.66 25.60 31.49
CA ARG A 817 -8.86 25.85 30.04
C ARG A 817 -9.19 24.62 29.17
N PHE A 818 -10.45 24.20 29.15
CA PHE A 818 -10.97 23.46 27.98
C PHE A 818 -11.15 24.46 26.81
N PRO A 819 -10.84 24.09 25.56
CA PRO A 819 -10.73 25.06 24.48
C PRO A 819 -12.06 25.72 24.05
N PHE A 820 -13.21 25.17 24.44
CA PHE A 820 -14.54 25.67 24.06
C PHE A 820 -15.66 25.15 25.00
N GLN A 821 -16.86 25.74 24.96
CA GLN A 821 -18.03 25.42 25.79
C GLN A 821 -19.18 24.93 24.91
N GLY A 822 -19.64 23.69 25.10
CA GLY A 822 -20.75 23.09 24.35
C GLY A 822 -20.72 21.55 24.35
N GLU A 823 -21.60 20.92 23.58
CA GLU A 823 -21.50 19.49 23.30
C GLU A 823 -20.28 19.16 22.43
N VAL A 824 -19.64 18.01 22.69
CA VAL A 824 -18.58 17.42 21.89
C VAL A 824 -18.81 15.94 21.65
N LEU A 825 -18.45 15.51 20.45
CA LEU A 825 -18.30 14.10 20.12
C LEU A 825 -16.84 13.72 20.39
N ILE A 826 -16.61 12.64 21.15
CA ILE A 826 -15.34 11.93 21.18
C ILE A 826 -15.40 10.85 20.10
N VAL A 827 -14.36 10.79 19.27
CA VAL A 827 -14.27 9.84 18.16
C VAL A 827 -12.97 9.06 18.19
N ASP A 828 -13.02 7.83 17.71
CA ASP A 828 -11.86 6.97 17.43
C ASP A 828 -11.50 7.06 15.93
N ALA A 829 -11.52 8.27 15.40
CA ALA A 829 -11.05 8.57 14.05
C ALA A 829 -9.79 9.42 14.20
N PRO A 830 -8.60 8.91 13.84
CA PRO A 830 -7.36 9.64 14.04
C PRO A 830 -7.41 11.01 13.36
N SER A 831 -7.02 12.02 14.13
CA SER A 831 -6.85 13.40 13.67
C SER A 831 -5.53 13.94 14.18
N GLY A 832 -5.03 14.98 13.52
CA GLY A 832 -3.70 15.53 13.72
C GLY A 832 -3.70 17.06 13.67
N PRO A 833 -2.53 17.68 13.83
CA PRO A 833 -2.35 19.07 13.44
C PRO A 833 -2.82 19.29 11.99
N GLY A 834 -3.49 20.41 11.71
CA GLY A 834 -4.15 20.67 10.43
C GLY A 834 -5.55 20.05 10.24
N SER A 835 -5.95 19.08 11.07
CA SER A 835 -7.27 18.45 10.95
C SER A 835 -8.43 19.32 11.42
N HIS A 836 -8.16 20.27 12.31
CA HIS A 836 -9.16 21.15 12.89
C HIS A 836 -9.87 21.99 11.81
N GLY A 837 -11.19 22.11 11.92
CA GLY A 837 -12.06 22.69 10.89
C GLY A 837 -12.44 21.72 9.77
N GLY A 838 -11.90 20.50 9.76
CA GLY A 838 -12.33 19.41 8.86
C GLY A 838 -13.68 18.82 9.26
N GLY A 839 -14.19 17.85 8.48
CA GLY A 839 -15.52 17.28 8.68
C GLY A 839 -15.50 15.87 9.25
N LEU A 840 -16.49 15.58 10.09
CA LEU A 840 -16.82 14.23 10.56
C LEU A 840 -18.14 13.79 9.92
N PHE A 841 -18.11 12.68 9.17
CA PHE A 841 -19.23 12.21 8.36
C PHE A 841 -19.64 10.78 8.72
N GLY A 842 -20.92 10.47 8.60
CA GLY A 842 -21.42 9.09 8.66
C GLY A 842 -21.16 8.33 7.35
N LEU A 843 -21.34 7.01 7.37
CA LEU A 843 -21.29 6.16 6.16
C LEU A 843 -22.41 6.48 5.14
N ASP A 844 -23.45 7.18 5.59
CA ASP A 844 -24.54 7.72 4.78
C ASP A 844 -24.17 9.06 4.10
N GLY A 845 -23.00 9.61 4.43
CA GLY A 845 -22.50 10.90 3.94
C GLY A 845 -23.08 12.12 4.64
N GLN A 846 -23.82 11.94 5.75
CA GLN A 846 -24.31 13.06 6.56
C GLN A 846 -23.17 13.67 7.38
N LEU A 847 -23.18 14.99 7.54
CA LEU A 847 -22.26 15.71 8.41
C LEU A 847 -22.70 15.55 9.86
N TYR A 848 -21.88 14.89 10.68
CA TYR A 848 -22.10 14.76 12.12
C TYR A 848 -21.42 15.85 12.93
N GLY A 849 -20.31 16.41 12.44
CA GLY A 849 -19.63 17.49 13.14
C GLY A 849 -18.41 18.07 12.44
N MET A 850 -17.84 19.11 13.05
CA MET A 850 -16.58 19.74 12.63
C MET A 850 -15.46 19.32 13.59
N LEU A 851 -14.36 18.82 13.06
CA LEU A 851 -13.19 18.38 13.84
C LEU A 851 -12.56 19.54 14.62
N THR A 852 -12.16 19.29 15.86
CA THR A 852 -11.45 20.26 16.71
C THR A 852 -9.97 19.89 16.84
N PRO A 853 -9.12 20.77 17.39
CA PRO A 853 -7.78 20.37 17.81
C PRO A 853 -7.83 19.23 18.82
N ILE A 854 -6.80 18.39 18.81
CA ILE A 854 -6.62 17.30 19.76
C ILE A 854 -6.51 17.89 21.17
N SER A 855 -7.26 17.33 22.11
CA SER A 855 -7.09 17.66 23.53
C SER A 855 -6.11 16.68 24.15
N GLU A 856 -5.12 17.20 24.87
CA GLU A 856 -4.04 16.40 25.45
C GLU A 856 -3.97 16.57 26.96
N SER A 857 -3.71 15.46 27.64
CA SER A 857 -3.35 15.45 29.06
C SER A 857 -1.88 15.09 29.19
N ALA A 858 -1.05 16.06 29.53
CA ALA A 858 0.38 15.84 29.79
C ALA A 858 0.61 14.95 31.03
N GLU A 859 -0.34 14.91 31.97
CA GLU A 859 -0.25 14.10 33.19
C GLU A 859 -0.43 12.60 32.89
N THR A 860 -1.33 12.26 31.95
CA THR A 860 -1.71 10.87 31.65
C THR A 860 -1.21 10.39 30.28
N ASN A 861 -0.55 11.27 29.51
CA ASN A 861 -0.17 11.03 28.12
C ASN A 861 -1.34 10.55 27.24
N THR A 862 -2.53 11.12 27.47
CA THR A 862 -3.77 10.77 26.76
C THR A 862 -4.11 11.84 25.74
N GLN A 863 -4.48 11.39 24.54
CA GLN A 863 -4.96 12.25 23.45
C GLN A 863 -6.43 11.93 23.16
N LEU A 864 -7.24 12.98 22.99
CA LEU A 864 -8.65 12.85 22.63
C LEU A 864 -8.91 13.55 21.30
N HIS A 865 -9.39 12.77 20.34
CA HIS A 865 -9.91 13.25 19.07
C HIS A 865 -11.38 13.62 19.24
N MET A 866 -11.75 14.82 18.79
CA MET A 866 -13.06 15.37 19.07
C MET A 866 -13.64 16.14 17.87
N ALA A 867 -14.96 16.27 17.85
CA ALA A 867 -15.69 17.12 16.92
C ALA A 867 -16.80 17.90 17.64
N ILE A 868 -17.09 19.10 17.17
CA ILE A 868 -18.30 19.85 17.54
C ILE A 868 -19.45 19.30 16.70
N PRO A 869 -20.56 18.85 17.33
CA PRO A 869 -21.73 18.39 16.59
C PRO A 869 -22.23 19.42 15.58
N ALA A 870 -22.69 18.97 14.41
CA ALA A 870 -23.12 19.88 13.34
C ALA A 870 -24.30 20.77 13.76
N HIS A 871 -25.19 20.27 14.64
CA HIS A 871 -26.34 21.03 15.12
C HIS A 871 -25.96 22.21 16.02
N GLU A 872 -24.89 22.09 16.83
CA GLU A 872 -24.34 23.20 17.63
C GLU A 872 -23.84 24.36 16.74
N LEU A 873 -23.44 24.05 15.50
CA LEU A 873 -22.92 25.02 14.53
C LEU A 873 -24.02 25.60 13.62
N ALA A 874 -25.21 25.00 13.55
CA ALA A 874 -26.22 25.32 12.55
C ALA A 874 -26.69 26.78 12.60
N ALA A 875 -26.99 27.30 13.80
CA ALA A 875 -27.40 28.70 13.96
C ALA A 875 -26.29 29.68 13.56
N PHE A 876 -25.03 29.36 13.89
CA PHE A 876 -23.87 30.18 13.54
C PHE A 876 -23.62 30.21 12.02
N VAL A 877 -23.73 29.06 11.35
CA VAL A 877 -23.61 28.95 9.90
C VAL A 877 -24.72 29.72 9.19
N ALA A 878 -25.97 29.59 9.64
CA ALA A 878 -27.10 30.35 9.11
C ALA A 878 -26.88 31.87 9.26
N LEU A 879 -26.35 32.31 10.40
CA LEU A 879 -26.02 33.72 10.62
C LEU A 879 -24.91 34.22 9.68
N GLY A 880 -23.82 33.46 9.54
CA GLY A 880 -22.67 33.80 8.69
C GLY A 880 -23.02 33.90 7.20
N THR A 881 -23.88 32.99 6.73
CA THR A 881 -24.42 32.97 5.37
C THR A 881 -25.56 33.97 5.13
N GLY A 882 -25.88 34.82 6.12
CA GLY A 882 -26.85 35.91 5.98
C GLY A 882 -28.31 35.53 6.26
N LYS A 883 -28.60 34.28 6.62
CA LYS A 883 -29.94 33.75 6.93
C LYS A 883 -30.35 34.05 8.38
N LYS A 884 -30.44 35.35 8.72
CA LYS A 884 -30.67 35.84 10.10
C LYS A 884 -31.93 35.30 10.78
N ARG A 885 -33.02 35.09 10.02
CA ARG A 885 -34.28 34.58 10.57
C ARG A 885 -34.15 33.11 10.97
N GLU A 886 -33.64 32.29 10.06
CA GLU A 886 -33.36 30.87 10.29
C GLU A 886 -32.41 30.69 11.48
N ALA A 887 -31.34 31.49 11.56
CA ALA A 887 -30.42 31.46 12.70
C ALA A 887 -31.12 31.68 14.05
N ARG A 888 -32.09 32.61 14.13
CA ARG A 888 -32.87 32.86 15.36
C ARG A 888 -33.81 31.71 15.69
N GLU A 889 -34.44 31.12 14.68
CA GLU A 889 -35.36 29.99 14.85
C GLU A 889 -34.59 28.74 15.34
N ILE A 890 -33.43 28.44 14.72
CA ILE A 890 -32.55 27.34 15.14
C ILE A 890 -32.01 27.57 16.56
N ALA A 891 -31.52 28.78 16.87
CA ALA A 891 -31.00 29.10 18.20
C ALA A 891 -32.09 28.99 19.28
N ALA A 892 -33.34 29.36 18.97
CA ALA A 892 -34.45 29.16 19.90
C ALA A 892 -34.73 27.67 20.14
N GLU A 893 -34.63 26.83 19.11
CA GLU A 893 -34.86 25.39 19.21
C GLU A 893 -33.74 24.68 20.00
N ILE A 894 -32.47 24.96 19.72
CA ILE A 894 -31.32 24.36 20.44
C ILE A 894 -31.39 24.68 21.94
N ASN A 895 -31.84 25.89 22.29
CA ASN A 895 -31.99 26.29 23.69
C ASN A 895 -33.21 25.68 24.39
N LYS A 896 -34.20 25.11 23.68
CA LYS A 896 -35.36 24.45 24.31
C LYS A 896 -34.97 23.24 25.15
N ASP A 897 -33.93 22.50 24.75
CA ASP A 897 -33.44 21.33 25.49
C ASP A 897 -32.54 21.70 26.69
N VAL A 898 -32.16 22.98 26.83
CA VAL A 898 -31.31 23.50 27.91
C VAL A 898 -32.12 24.27 28.96
N ASP A 899 -33.29 24.76 28.60
CA ASP A 899 -34.19 25.48 29.51
C ASP A 899 -35.06 24.50 30.33
N LYS A 900 -34.44 23.87 31.33
CA LYS A 900 -35.20 23.57 32.55
C LYS A 900 -35.72 24.90 33.10
N PRO A 901 -37.00 25.03 33.49
CA PRO A 901 -37.53 26.29 33.99
C PRO A 901 -36.62 26.80 35.11
N PRO A 902 -36.23 28.09 35.09
CA PRO A 902 -35.26 28.60 36.03
C PRO A 902 -35.70 28.28 37.46
N VAL A 903 -34.79 27.68 38.21
CA VAL A 903 -35.04 27.27 39.59
C VAL A 903 -34.83 28.44 40.55
N GLU A 904 -35.72 28.59 41.51
CA GLU A 904 -35.55 29.47 42.66
C GLU A 904 -34.92 28.67 43.80
N HIS A 905 -33.78 29.16 44.27
CA HIS A 905 -33.06 28.63 45.43
C HIS A 905 -32.89 29.70 46.51
N GLY A 906 -33.02 30.99 46.17
CA GLY A 906 -32.92 32.12 47.08
C GLY A 906 -31.53 32.45 47.59
N ILE A 907 -30.49 31.99 46.92
CA ILE A 907 -29.09 32.31 47.25
C ILE A 907 -28.61 33.40 46.30
N GLN A 908 -28.18 34.53 46.84
CA GLN A 908 -27.49 35.58 46.10
C GLN A 908 -26.03 35.53 46.49
N LEU A 909 -25.15 35.30 45.51
CA LEU A 909 -23.72 35.24 45.73
C LEU A 909 -23.07 36.62 45.62
N PHE A 910 -21.92 36.77 46.26
CA PHE A 910 -21.09 37.96 46.15
C PHE A 910 -20.44 38.05 44.76
N GLU A 911 -20.80 39.06 43.97
CA GLU A 911 -20.24 39.32 42.65
C GLU A 911 -19.36 40.58 42.66
N ALA A 912 -18.04 40.41 42.80
CA ALA A 912 -17.08 41.49 42.61
C ALA A 912 -16.70 41.58 41.12
N GLY A 913 -17.07 42.69 40.45
CA GLY A 913 -16.79 42.92 39.03
C GLY A 913 -15.31 43.03 38.68
N ARG A 914 -14.64 41.89 38.47
CA ARG A 914 -13.29 41.77 37.87
C ARG A 914 -13.23 40.53 36.97
N ASP A 915 -12.21 40.45 36.12
CA ASP A 915 -11.94 39.43 35.09
C ASP A 915 -11.91 37.95 35.57
N ARG A 916 -12.16 37.65 36.85
CA ARG A 916 -12.25 36.29 37.41
C ARG A 916 -13.42 36.20 38.39
N SER A 917 -14.26 35.16 38.22
CA SER A 917 -15.37 34.87 39.15
C SER A 917 -14.84 34.64 40.57
N PRO A 918 -15.35 35.36 41.58
CA PRO A 918 -14.92 35.18 42.97
C PRO A 918 -15.41 33.85 43.55
N PRO A 919 -14.90 33.44 44.74
CA PRO A 919 -15.44 32.29 45.47
C PRO A 919 -16.92 32.44 45.80
N ALA A 920 -17.65 31.32 45.84
CA ALA A 920 -19.10 31.27 46.02
C ALA A 920 -19.56 31.59 47.46
N TYR A 921 -19.25 32.80 47.93
CA TYR A 921 -19.77 33.35 49.17
C TYR A 921 -21.21 33.81 48.99
N VAL A 922 -22.06 33.41 49.93
CA VAL A 922 -23.43 33.91 50.03
C VAL A 922 -23.40 35.35 50.50
N ASP A 923 -23.80 36.28 49.63
CA ASP A 923 -24.00 37.69 49.98
C ASP A 923 -25.35 37.86 50.69
N ARG A 924 -26.43 37.33 50.12
CA ARG A 924 -27.78 37.44 50.66
C ARG A 924 -28.59 36.17 50.47
N ILE A 925 -29.53 35.94 51.39
CA ILE A 925 -30.55 34.91 51.28
C ILE A 925 -31.92 35.56 51.14
N ARG A 926 -32.66 35.21 50.09
CA ARG A 926 -34.02 35.69 49.84
C ARG A 926 -34.98 35.12 50.88
N ARG A 927 -35.85 35.95 51.46
CA ARG A 927 -36.84 35.50 52.45
C ARG A 927 -37.81 34.48 51.87
N ASN A 928 -38.22 33.51 52.68
CA ASN A 928 -39.14 32.42 52.33
C ASN A 928 -38.67 31.48 51.20
N SER A 929 -37.41 31.58 50.76
CA SER A 929 -36.83 30.71 49.74
C SER A 929 -36.38 29.35 50.28
N PRO A 930 -36.08 28.38 49.41
CA PRO A 930 -35.47 27.11 49.80
C PRO A 930 -34.23 27.28 50.69
N ALA A 931 -33.33 28.22 50.34
CA ALA A 931 -32.12 28.46 51.12
C ALA A 931 -32.39 29.07 52.50
N SER A 932 -33.42 29.92 52.61
CA SER A 932 -33.86 30.46 53.90
C SER A 932 -34.40 29.37 54.81
N ARG A 933 -35.22 28.45 54.27
CA ARG A 933 -35.77 27.30 55.01
C ARG A 933 -34.69 26.28 55.40
N ALA A 934 -33.67 26.13 54.55
CA ALA A 934 -32.47 25.35 54.83
C ALA A 934 -31.48 26.04 55.80
N LYS A 935 -31.81 27.24 56.30
CA LYS A 935 -31.01 28.00 57.28
C LYS A 935 -29.59 28.36 56.81
N LEU A 936 -29.41 28.58 55.50
CA LEU A 936 -28.24 29.26 54.96
C LEU A 936 -28.23 30.72 55.41
N ARG A 937 -27.03 31.29 55.52
CA ARG A 937 -26.79 32.64 56.02
C ARG A 937 -25.83 33.39 55.08
N PRO A 938 -25.87 34.73 55.08
CA PRO A 938 -24.76 35.52 54.57
C PRO A 938 -23.42 35.05 55.14
N ASP A 939 -22.35 35.17 54.35
CA ASP A 939 -20.99 34.72 54.60
C ASP A 939 -20.75 33.20 54.60
N ASP A 940 -21.79 32.39 54.35
CA ASP A 940 -21.59 30.96 54.06
C ASP A 940 -20.83 30.80 52.73
N LEU A 941 -19.74 30.02 52.73
CA LEU A 941 -18.98 29.69 51.52
C LEU A 941 -19.46 28.34 50.97
N ILE A 942 -20.14 28.34 49.84
CA ILE A 942 -20.59 27.10 49.20
C ILE A 942 -19.39 26.38 48.59
N VAL A 943 -19.17 25.13 49.01
CA VAL A 943 -18.03 24.31 48.56
C VAL A 943 -18.43 23.07 47.77
N ARG A 944 -19.69 22.60 47.86
CA ARG A 944 -20.24 21.55 46.98
C ARG A 944 -21.76 21.72 46.78
N VAL A 945 -22.26 21.25 45.64
CA VAL A 945 -23.66 20.97 45.33
C VAL A 945 -23.76 19.50 44.94
N ASN A 946 -24.54 18.66 45.64
CA ASN A 946 -24.49 17.20 45.55
C ASN A 946 -23.04 16.70 45.59
N ASP A 947 -22.63 16.01 44.52
CA ASP A 947 -21.27 15.51 44.36
C ASP A 947 -20.30 16.49 43.70
N PHE A 948 -20.80 17.67 43.30
CA PHE A 948 -20.07 18.65 42.51
C PHE A 948 -19.37 19.69 43.42
N PRO A 949 -18.03 19.75 43.49
CA PRO A 949 -17.31 20.81 44.17
C PRO A 949 -17.52 22.18 43.51
N ILE A 950 -17.71 23.20 44.35
CA ILE A 950 -17.93 24.59 43.96
C ILE A 950 -16.78 25.44 44.51
N ARG A 951 -16.04 26.09 43.61
CA ARG A 951 -14.95 27.02 43.95
C ARG A 951 -15.28 28.46 43.62
N THR A 952 -16.17 28.71 42.66
CA THR A 952 -16.50 30.07 42.19
C THR A 952 -18.01 30.28 42.03
N CYS A 953 -18.45 31.54 42.02
CA CYS A 953 -19.85 31.90 41.76
C CYS A 953 -20.34 31.38 40.40
N ALA A 954 -19.51 31.45 39.35
CA ALA A 954 -19.83 30.91 38.04
C ALA A 954 -20.07 29.39 38.05
N GLU A 955 -19.25 28.64 38.79
CA GLU A 955 -19.44 27.19 38.96
C GLU A 955 -20.75 26.87 39.70
N PHE A 956 -21.10 27.65 40.73
CA PHE A 956 -22.38 27.49 41.45
C PHE A 956 -23.57 27.73 40.51
N HIS A 957 -23.60 28.86 39.80
CA HIS A 957 -24.70 29.16 38.87
C HIS A 957 -24.83 28.12 37.77
N ARG A 958 -23.72 27.55 37.29
CA ARG A 958 -23.72 26.49 36.29
C ARG A 958 -24.26 25.18 36.84
N ALA A 959 -23.83 24.78 38.04
CA ALA A 959 -24.31 23.57 38.70
C ALA A 959 -25.81 23.64 38.97
N ILE A 960 -26.33 24.80 39.39
CA ILE A 960 -27.77 24.96 39.66
C ILE A 960 -28.62 24.85 38.38
N ARG A 961 -28.11 25.27 37.21
CA ARG A 961 -28.83 25.20 35.92
C ARG A 961 -29.10 23.77 35.43
N THR A 962 -28.43 22.75 35.98
CA THR A 962 -28.67 21.36 35.58
C THR A 962 -29.90 20.75 36.23
N PHE A 963 -30.53 21.43 37.19
CA PHE A 963 -31.66 20.94 37.97
C PHE A 963 -32.99 21.60 37.57
N ALA A 964 -34.09 20.90 37.79
CA ALA A 964 -35.46 21.35 37.51
C ALA A 964 -36.18 21.74 38.83
N PRO A 965 -37.27 22.53 38.74
CA PRO A 965 -38.16 22.74 39.89
C PRO A 965 -38.64 21.40 40.45
N GLY A 966 -38.56 21.23 41.78
CA GLY A 966 -38.85 19.99 42.50
C GLY A 966 -37.61 19.10 42.78
N ASP A 967 -36.48 19.34 42.11
CA ASP A 967 -35.25 18.60 42.39
C ASP A 967 -34.71 18.91 43.78
N LYS A 968 -34.22 17.87 44.47
CA LYS A 968 -33.53 18.00 45.76
C LYS A 968 -32.03 18.02 45.56
N ILE A 969 -31.38 19.05 46.09
CA ILE A 969 -29.93 19.23 46.02
C ILE A 969 -29.33 19.33 47.42
N ASP A 970 -28.17 18.74 47.60
CA ASP A 970 -27.38 18.75 48.82
C ASP A 970 -26.28 19.81 48.72
N LEU A 971 -26.41 20.95 49.41
CA LEU A 971 -25.34 21.94 49.50
C LEU A 971 -24.41 21.63 50.67
N THR A 972 -23.12 21.53 50.38
CA THR A 972 -22.06 21.57 51.40
C THR A 972 -21.46 22.97 51.42
N PHE A 973 -21.40 23.59 52.58
CA PHE A 973 -20.87 24.95 52.75
C PHE A 973 -20.01 25.06 54.00
N LYS A 974 -19.12 26.04 54.02
CA LYS A 974 -18.32 26.41 55.20
C LYS A 974 -18.92 27.63 55.86
N ARG A 975 -19.10 27.55 57.18
CA ARG A 975 -19.45 28.66 58.05
C ARG A 975 -18.34 28.85 59.07
N GLY A 976 -17.52 29.89 58.88
CA GLY A 976 -16.25 30.01 59.61
C GLY A 976 -15.34 28.80 59.32
N ALA A 977 -14.91 28.09 60.36
CA ALA A 977 -14.05 26.90 60.25
C ALA A 977 -14.83 25.57 60.05
N THR A 978 -16.15 25.57 60.20
CA THR A 978 -16.97 24.36 60.22
C THR A 978 -17.57 24.07 58.84
N VAL A 979 -17.49 22.82 58.39
CA VAL A 979 -18.16 22.34 57.17
C VAL A 979 -19.55 21.81 57.56
N MET A 980 -20.58 22.27 56.87
CA MET A 980 -21.98 21.92 57.08
C MET A 980 -22.61 21.44 55.78
N LYS A 981 -23.66 20.63 55.87
CA LYS A 981 -24.42 20.12 54.72
C LYS A 981 -25.92 20.36 54.94
N VAL A 982 -26.63 20.83 53.92
CA VAL A 982 -28.08 21.06 53.93
C VAL A 982 -28.68 20.59 52.61
N THR A 983 -29.90 20.05 52.67
CA THR A 983 -30.66 19.69 51.46
C THR A 983 -31.67 20.79 51.16
N LEU A 984 -31.74 21.22 49.91
CA LEU A 984 -32.72 22.17 49.39
C LEU A 984 -33.59 21.47 48.36
N GLU A 985 -34.89 21.74 48.41
CA GLU A 985 -35.81 21.42 47.33
C GLU A 985 -35.98 22.69 46.49
N LEU A 986 -35.59 22.61 45.22
CA LEU A 986 -35.60 23.74 44.29
C LEU A 986 -37.03 24.08 43.89
N GLU A 987 -37.37 25.37 43.85
CA GLU A 987 -38.71 25.83 43.46
C GLU A 987 -38.70 26.38 42.03
N ALA A 988 -39.87 26.58 41.43
CA ALA A 988 -39.97 27.33 40.17
C ALA A 988 -39.76 28.83 40.46
N LYS A 989 -38.92 29.49 39.66
CA LYS A 989 -38.70 30.93 39.77
C LYS A 989 -39.94 31.69 39.32
N GLN A 990 -40.57 32.38 40.28
CA GLN A 990 -41.75 33.24 40.07
C GLN A 990 -41.40 34.56 39.38
#